data_AF-A0A9D2L8Q6-F1
#
_entry.id   AF-A0A9D2L8Q6-F1
#
_cell.length_a   1.000
_cell.length_b   1.000
_cell.length_c   1.000
_cell.angle_alpha   90.00
_cell.angle_beta   90.00
_cell.angle_gamma   90.00
#
_symmetry.space_group_name_H-M   'P 1'
#
loop_
_entity.id
_entity.type
_entity.pdbx_description
1 polymer ?
#
loop_
_entity_poly.entity_id
_entity_poly.type
_entity_poly.pdbx_seq_one_letter_code
_entity_poly.pdbx_strand_id
1 'polypeptide(L)'
;MNRKKLMELPRAEEAGAGGKWIEARVEDGILVVDCFEKRRYIGRYWMGPGGRHGFYSAKDRKWHQYRLASAFQNEWYNNFDIHSSGKTDALVKEFAGEKYRMPARSIISWKEDEYSRERRERAMNRKQERIDNLMAKVPPLPDGFETWLEETIFEGREYWFPVEKGRWKCTACGKLHETKITYKNGQETICRRTGKKVQVRSRQKEIRKQEMVVVFQNMDPKRSAARHFKAVCTWSGFGKKIEAFENVRYILGRTRLPEILMNLLLEGKGEKGEILHDVVWYYGQINDADEFEQEWWDTNPKNKRCHLEYCYPEGVREALRGTIYEDLHLETFARLGWKVHYNKIMINRDACGFLEYMAKAGLKNLTQEVTEKMSIWVKGIYDGGIIRENGKNAEEILGINMQRYRRLKQRDGGYRCLKWLRWEQQNQGKLPEVFLDWAEDNRIDPETVRFILGRMSPVQVMNYVSGQMKEYKTSAGKILEAWKDYLSMAEKEGMDPEDSIVYRAKHLLNRHDELLETINSQNEDQQADRLREKYPKVEPVLSSIKDRYEYDGSDFIIRVPETIRDILREGRTLHHCVAASDRYLERISSRETYILFLRRKSRPLHPWYTLEVEPGGTVRQKRSEFNRQPDLEEVKRDLEEWQTELKKRLKEEDLRMAKRSRTLRMMEMKEMREKKNPFADTLERDLMEVG
;
A
#
# COMPACT_ATOMS: atom_id res chain seq x y z
N MET A 1 -47.09 -28.37 9.39
CA MET A 1 -47.91 -28.93 8.29
C MET A 1 -47.04 -29.64 7.26
N ASN A 2 -47.47 -30.81 6.74
CA ASN A 2 -46.75 -31.55 5.69
C ASN A 2 -46.88 -30.83 4.34
N ARG A 3 -45.81 -30.77 3.52
CA ARG A 3 -45.82 -30.19 2.17
C ARG A 3 -46.95 -30.74 1.29
N LYS A 4 -47.40 -31.98 1.52
CA LYS A 4 -48.55 -32.60 0.84
C LYS A 4 -49.88 -31.89 1.17
N LYS A 5 -50.14 -31.61 2.46
CA LYS A 5 -51.33 -30.88 2.92
C LYS A 5 -51.39 -29.45 2.37
N LEU A 6 -50.24 -28.78 2.25
CA LEU A 6 -50.14 -27.44 1.64
C LEU A 6 -50.61 -27.41 0.18
N MET A 7 -50.52 -28.52 -0.55
CA MET A 7 -50.94 -28.62 -1.95
C MET A 7 -52.42 -28.96 -2.13
N GLU A 8 -53.03 -29.60 -1.12
CA GLU A 8 -54.45 -30.01 -1.13
C GLU A 8 -55.40 -28.84 -0.85
N LEU A 9 -54.89 -27.72 -0.32
CA LEU A 9 -55.68 -26.51 -0.09
C LEU A 9 -56.20 -25.89 -1.40
N PRO A 10 -57.48 -25.45 -1.46
CA PRO A 10 -58.04 -24.80 -2.63
C PRO A 10 -57.23 -23.55 -2.99
N ARG A 11 -57.14 -23.21 -4.28
CA ARG A 11 -56.46 -21.99 -4.73
C ARG A 11 -57.32 -20.78 -4.41
N ALA A 12 -56.71 -19.69 -3.96
CA ALA A 12 -57.40 -18.41 -3.90
C ALA A 12 -57.78 -17.94 -5.31
N GLU A 13 -58.86 -17.16 -5.42
CA GLU A 13 -59.17 -16.41 -6.64
C GLU A 13 -58.35 -15.10 -6.66
N GLU A 14 -57.81 -14.72 -7.81
CA GLU A 14 -57.10 -13.45 -7.95
C GLU A 14 -58.09 -12.28 -7.90
N ALA A 15 -57.94 -11.38 -6.91
CA ALA A 15 -58.85 -10.25 -6.70
C ALA A 15 -58.38 -8.94 -7.39
N GLY A 16 -57.37 -9.00 -8.28
CA GLY A 16 -56.63 -7.85 -8.80
C GLY A 16 -56.76 -7.56 -10.30
N ALA A 17 -56.16 -6.44 -10.75
CA ALA A 17 -56.27 -5.93 -12.12
C ALA A 17 -55.37 -6.65 -13.16
N GLY A 18 -54.48 -7.55 -12.74
CA GLY A 18 -53.43 -8.20 -13.55
C GLY A 18 -52.03 -7.62 -13.29
N GLY A 19 -50.98 -8.46 -13.39
CA GLY A 19 -49.60 -8.13 -13.00
C GLY A 19 -48.97 -9.26 -12.19
N LYS A 20 -48.01 -8.96 -11.29
CA LYS A 20 -47.59 -9.89 -10.23
C LYS A 20 -48.50 -9.69 -9.02
N TRP A 21 -49.19 -10.73 -8.60
CA TRP A 21 -50.23 -10.66 -7.58
C TRP A 21 -50.11 -11.80 -6.56
N ILE A 22 -50.45 -11.51 -5.30
CA ILE A 22 -50.51 -12.50 -4.21
C ILE A 22 -51.82 -12.42 -3.45
N GLU A 23 -52.34 -13.59 -3.07
CA GLU A 23 -53.44 -13.72 -2.11
C GLU A 23 -53.04 -14.67 -0.99
N ALA A 24 -53.21 -14.20 0.25
CA ALA A 24 -52.78 -14.92 1.44
C ALA A 24 -53.95 -15.42 2.29
N ARG A 25 -53.71 -16.54 2.96
CA ARG A 25 -54.57 -17.09 4.02
C ARG A 25 -53.70 -17.71 5.12
N VAL A 26 -54.26 -17.88 6.31
CA VAL A 26 -53.60 -18.60 7.41
C VAL A 26 -54.29 -19.93 7.59
N GLU A 27 -53.52 -21.02 7.57
CA GLU A 27 -54.00 -22.39 7.77
C GLU A 27 -53.07 -23.08 8.78
N ASP A 28 -53.63 -23.63 9.87
CA ASP A 28 -52.85 -24.26 10.95
C ASP A 28 -51.66 -23.41 11.46
N GLY A 29 -51.84 -22.09 11.55
CA GLY A 29 -50.79 -21.15 11.97
C GLY A 29 -49.66 -20.94 10.94
N ILE A 30 -49.89 -21.29 9.68
CA ILE A 30 -48.96 -21.08 8.56
C ILE A 30 -49.60 -20.11 7.57
N LEU A 31 -48.84 -19.09 7.17
CA LEU A 31 -49.22 -18.20 6.08
C LEU A 31 -49.04 -18.95 4.75
N VAL A 32 -50.12 -19.11 4.01
CA VAL A 32 -50.14 -19.69 2.67
C VAL A 32 -50.48 -18.59 1.69
N VAL A 33 -49.62 -18.41 0.68
CA VAL A 33 -49.73 -17.32 -0.29
C VAL A 33 -49.78 -17.92 -1.68
N ASP A 34 -50.92 -17.81 -2.35
CA ASP A 34 -51.05 -18.18 -3.76
C ASP A 34 -50.54 -17.03 -4.63
N CYS A 35 -49.65 -17.35 -5.58
CA CYS A 35 -48.94 -16.39 -6.42
C CYS A 35 -49.44 -16.45 -7.86
N PHE A 36 -49.70 -15.29 -8.46
CA PHE A 36 -50.23 -15.14 -9.81
C PHE A 36 -49.43 -14.14 -10.64
N GLU A 37 -49.15 -14.48 -11.90
CA GLU A 37 -48.54 -13.55 -12.85
C GLU A 37 -49.41 -13.46 -14.11
N LYS A 38 -49.79 -12.23 -14.50
CA LYS A 38 -50.65 -11.97 -15.67
C LYS A 38 -51.92 -12.83 -15.65
N ARG A 39 -52.59 -12.93 -14.50
CA ARG A 39 -53.80 -13.74 -14.29
C ARG A 39 -53.63 -15.25 -14.33
N ARG A 40 -52.39 -15.75 -14.28
CA ARG A 40 -52.08 -17.18 -14.26
C ARG A 40 -51.45 -17.57 -12.93
N TYR A 41 -51.94 -18.65 -12.35
CA TYR A 41 -51.35 -19.24 -11.16
C TYR A 41 -49.94 -19.77 -11.46
N ILE A 42 -48.93 -19.25 -10.75
CA ILE A 42 -47.52 -19.63 -10.94
C ILE A 42 -46.99 -20.53 -9.82
N GLY A 43 -47.65 -20.55 -8.67
CA GLY A 43 -47.24 -21.40 -7.55
C GLY A 43 -47.75 -20.94 -6.20
N ARG A 44 -47.28 -21.61 -5.14
CA ARG A 44 -47.70 -21.38 -3.75
C ARG A 44 -46.49 -21.17 -2.86
N TYR A 45 -46.44 -20.00 -2.24
CA TYR A 45 -45.50 -19.68 -1.18
C TYR A 45 -46.12 -20.04 0.18
N TRP A 46 -45.27 -20.43 1.13
CA TRP A 46 -45.68 -20.58 2.52
C TRP A 46 -44.65 -20.00 3.48
N MET A 47 -45.12 -19.55 4.63
CA MET A 47 -44.30 -19.09 5.75
C MET A 47 -44.89 -19.61 7.06
N GLY A 48 -44.08 -20.36 7.81
CA GLY A 48 -44.43 -20.79 9.16
C GLY A 48 -44.07 -19.77 10.24
N PRO A 49 -44.44 -20.04 11.50
CA PRO A 49 -44.01 -19.26 12.66
C PRO A 49 -42.48 -19.16 12.71
N GLY A 50 -41.94 -17.95 12.91
CA GLY A 50 -40.49 -17.69 12.87
C GLY A 50 -39.89 -17.49 11.47
N GLY A 51 -40.71 -17.33 10.43
CA GLY A 51 -40.26 -16.89 9.11
C GLY A 51 -39.64 -17.97 8.22
N ARG A 52 -39.64 -19.24 8.64
CA ARG A 52 -39.26 -20.37 7.76
C ARG A 52 -40.23 -20.46 6.60
N HIS A 53 -39.71 -20.51 5.38
CA HIS A 53 -40.52 -20.40 4.19
C HIS A 53 -40.04 -21.28 3.03
N GLY A 54 -40.84 -21.32 1.98
CA GLY A 54 -40.49 -21.90 0.69
C GLY A 54 -41.59 -21.70 -0.35
N PHE A 55 -41.29 -22.04 -1.59
CA PHE A 55 -42.17 -21.86 -2.74
C PHE A 55 -42.33 -23.15 -3.51
N TYR A 56 -43.57 -23.53 -3.82
CA TYR A 56 -43.87 -24.58 -4.76
C TYR A 56 -44.13 -23.95 -6.13
N SER A 57 -43.31 -24.31 -7.12
CA SER A 57 -43.44 -23.80 -8.49
C SER A 57 -44.39 -24.68 -9.29
N ALA A 58 -45.44 -24.07 -9.85
CA ALA A 58 -46.38 -24.78 -10.73
C ALA A 58 -45.74 -25.15 -12.08
N LYS A 59 -44.67 -24.42 -12.47
CA LYS A 59 -43.94 -24.62 -13.74
C LYS A 59 -43.14 -25.93 -13.76
N ASP A 60 -42.38 -26.19 -12.70
CA ASP A 60 -41.51 -27.38 -12.61
C ASP A 60 -41.99 -28.44 -11.61
N ARG A 61 -43.09 -28.16 -10.91
CA ARG A 61 -43.73 -29.03 -9.91
C ARG A 61 -42.78 -29.43 -8.76
N LYS A 62 -41.85 -28.54 -8.40
CA LYS A 62 -40.88 -28.75 -7.31
C LYS A 62 -41.01 -27.72 -6.21
N TRP A 63 -40.55 -28.12 -5.03
CA TRP A 63 -40.35 -27.25 -3.88
C TRP A 63 -38.98 -26.59 -3.94
N HIS A 64 -38.97 -25.27 -3.82
CA HIS A 64 -37.78 -24.44 -3.77
C HIS A 64 -37.70 -23.71 -2.43
N GLN A 65 -36.48 -23.49 -1.95
CA GLN A 65 -36.22 -22.64 -0.79
C GLN A 65 -36.02 -21.19 -1.26
N TYR A 66 -37.07 -20.62 -1.85
CA TYR A 66 -37.07 -19.28 -2.41
C TYR A 66 -37.78 -18.29 -1.51
N ARG A 67 -37.30 -17.05 -1.54
CA ARG A 67 -38.06 -15.87 -1.11
C ARG A 67 -39.26 -15.66 -2.03
N LEU A 68 -40.30 -15.01 -1.53
CA LEU A 68 -41.49 -14.65 -2.30
C LEU A 68 -41.11 -13.86 -3.57
N ALA A 69 -40.13 -12.97 -3.47
CA ALA A 69 -39.52 -12.24 -4.58
C ALA A 69 -39.18 -13.13 -5.79
N SER A 70 -38.39 -14.15 -5.49
CA SER A 70 -37.79 -15.06 -6.46
C SER A 70 -38.82 -16.02 -7.06
N ALA A 71 -40.05 -16.05 -6.52
CA ALA A 71 -41.16 -16.76 -7.15
C ALA A 71 -41.64 -16.07 -8.44
N PHE A 72 -41.46 -14.74 -8.56
CA PHE A 72 -41.98 -13.95 -9.68
C PHE A 72 -40.92 -13.57 -10.72
N GLN A 73 -39.62 -13.59 -10.40
CA GLN A 73 -38.53 -13.30 -11.35
C GLN A 73 -37.26 -14.08 -10.98
N ASN A 74 -36.42 -14.37 -11.99
CA ASN A 74 -35.04 -14.85 -11.82
C ASN A 74 -34.05 -13.73 -11.38
N GLU A 75 -34.53 -12.51 -11.14
CA GLU A 75 -33.70 -11.34 -10.84
C GLU A 75 -33.73 -10.99 -9.35
N TRP A 76 -32.55 -10.68 -8.84
CA TRP A 76 -32.31 -10.30 -7.46
C TRP A 76 -32.66 -8.81 -7.35
N TYR A 77 -33.52 -8.44 -6.38
CA TYR A 77 -33.75 -7.07 -5.85
C TYR A 77 -35.04 -6.29 -6.15
N ASN A 78 -36.04 -6.75 -6.92
CA ASN A 78 -37.28 -5.96 -7.10
C ASN A 78 -38.59 -6.69 -6.72
N ASN A 79 -39.11 -6.36 -5.53
CA ASN A 79 -40.43 -6.78 -5.03
C ASN A 79 -41.51 -5.70 -5.18
N PHE A 80 -41.18 -4.51 -5.66
CA PHE A 80 -42.08 -3.35 -5.59
C PHE A 80 -43.36 -3.51 -6.41
N ASP A 81 -43.34 -4.40 -7.40
CA ASP A 81 -44.41 -4.67 -8.36
C ASP A 81 -45.29 -5.88 -7.99
N ILE A 82 -45.08 -6.48 -6.80
CA ILE A 82 -45.98 -7.51 -6.26
C ILE A 82 -47.13 -6.83 -5.51
N HIS A 83 -48.36 -7.04 -5.98
CA HIS A 83 -49.57 -6.46 -5.43
C HIS A 83 -50.43 -7.50 -4.69
N SER A 84 -51.31 -7.03 -3.81
CA SER A 84 -52.19 -7.86 -2.96
C SER A 84 -53.51 -7.16 -2.72
N SER A 85 -54.54 -7.93 -2.37
CA SER A 85 -55.79 -7.35 -1.86
C SER A 85 -55.59 -6.72 -0.47
N GLY A 86 -56.44 -5.74 -0.14
CA GLY A 86 -56.44 -5.13 1.20
C GLY A 86 -56.74 -6.15 2.33
N LYS A 87 -57.49 -7.23 2.01
CA LYS A 87 -57.71 -8.36 2.91
C LYS A 87 -56.42 -9.12 3.18
N THR A 88 -55.65 -9.42 2.13
CA THR A 88 -54.33 -10.05 2.23
C THR A 88 -53.35 -9.19 3.01
N ASP A 89 -53.33 -7.88 2.78
CA ASP A 89 -52.48 -6.95 3.56
C ASP A 89 -52.82 -6.98 5.06
N ALA A 90 -54.11 -6.93 5.42
CA ALA A 90 -54.55 -7.00 6.81
C ALA A 90 -54.21 -8.35 7.47
N LEU A 91 -54.44 -9.45 6.75
CA LEU A 91 -54.17 -10.80 7.23
C LEU A 91 -52.67 -11.06 7.46
N VAL A 92 -51.82 -10.62 6.52
CA VAL A 92 -50.36 -10.76 6.65
C VAL A 92 -49.84 -9.89 7.79
N LYS A 93 -50.39 -8.69 7.97
CA LYS A 93 -50.07 -7.81 9.11
C LYS A 93 -50.39 -8.49 10.44
N GLU A 94 -51.58 -9.07 10.57
CA GLU A 94 -52.00 -9.80 11.78
C GLU A 94 -51.11 -11.02 12.03
N PHE A 95 -50.89 -11.85 11.01
CA PHE A 95 -50.02 -13.04 11.08
C PHE A 95 -48.61 -12.70 11.55
N ALA A 96 -48.04 -11.60 11.07
CA ALA A 96 -46.69 -11.16 11.41
C ALA A 96 -46.60 -10.39 12.75
N GLY A 97 -47.73 -10.04 13.36
CA GLY A 97 -47.80 -9.20 14.56
C GLY A 97 -47.31 -7.76 14.33
N GLU A 98 -47.44 -7.24 13.12
CA GLU A 98 -46.86 -5.96 12.70
C GLU A 98 -47.77 -4.77 13.07
N LYS A 99 -47.19 -3.66 13.54
CA LYS A 99 -47.95 -2.47 13.98
C LYS A 99 -48.21 -1.50 12.84
N TYR A 100 -47.25 -1.35 11.92
CA TYR A 100 -47.35 -0.41 10.81
C TYR A 100 -48.18 -0.95 9.64
N ARG A 101 -48.85 -0.07 8.91
CA ARG A 101 -49.59 -0.44 7.70
C ARG A 101 -48.62 -0.49 6.53
N MET A 102 -48.36 -1.68 6.02
CA MET A 102 -47.47 -1.93 4.89
C MET A 102 -48.08 -2.99 3.97
N PRO A 103 -47.73 -3.01 2.67
CA PRO A 103 -48.15 -4.09 1.77
C PRO A 103 -47.65 -5.45 2.26
N ALA A 104 -48.46 -6.50 2.08
CA ALA A 104 -48.14 -7.88 2.48
C ALA A 104 -46.74 -8.33 2.04
N ARG A 105 -46.35 -8.00 0.80
CA ARG A 105 -45.02 -8.30 0.25
C ARG A 105 -43.86 -7.76 1.10
N SER A 106 -44.00 -6.57 1.69
CA SER A 106 -42.94 -5.94 2.48
C SER A 106 -42.81 -6.62 3.83
N ILE A 107 -43.94 -6.97 4.45
CA ILE A 107 -43.97 -7.68 5.73
C ILE A 107 -43.38 -9.09 5.57
N ILE A 108 -43.76 -9.79 4.48
CA ILE A 108 -43.19 -11.10 4.14
C ILE A 108 -41.69 -10.99 3.92
N SER A 109 -41.22 -10.04 3.12
CA SER A 109 -39.79 -9.82 2.88
C SER A 109 -39.01 -9.56 4.16
N TRP A 110 -39.56 -8.76 5.07
CA TRP A 110 -38.94 -8.47 6.36
C TRP A 110 -38.82 -9.73 7.23
N LYS A 111 -39.86 -10.56 7.31
CA LYS A 111 -39.83 -11.83 8.04
C LYS A 111 -38.86 -12.85 7.42
N GLU A 112 -38.72 -12.86 6.10
CA GLU A 112 -37.69 -13.66 5.40
C GLU A 112 -36.27 -13.21 5.78
N ASP A 113 -36.05 -11.90 5.91
CA ASP A 113 -34.76 -11.33 6.33
C ASP A 113 -34.45 -11.63 7.80
N GLU A 114 -35.43 -11.53 8.70
CA GLU A 114 -35.27 -11.93 10.12
C GLU A 114 -34.86 -13.40 10.24
N TYR A 115 -35.59 -14.31 9.57
CA TYR A 115 -35.27 -15.73 9.54
C TYR A 115 -33.87 -16.01 8.97
N SER A 116 -33.49 -15.30 7.89
CA SER A 116 -32.17 -15.42 7.28
C SER A 116 -31.07 -14.91 8.20
N ARG A 117 -31.31 -13.81 8.93
CA ARG A 117 -30.40 -13.25 9.95
C ARG A 117 -30.17 -14.26 11.07
N GLU A 118 -31.23 -14.78 11.69
CA GLU A 118 -31.10 -15.76 12.78
C GLU A 118 -30.38 -17.04 12.36
N ARG A 119 -30.58 -17.52 11.13
CA ARG A 119 -29.85 -18.68 10.62
C ARG A 119 -28.37 -18.41 10.46
N ARG A 120 -28.00 -17.22 9.96
CA ARG A 120 -26.60 -16.80 9.85
C ARG A 120 -25.98 -16.67 11.23
N GLU A 121 -26.68 -16.05 12.18
CA GLU A 121 -26.25 -15.92 13.57
C GLU A 121 -26.05 -17.28 14.25
N ARG A 122 -27.01 -18.19 14.14
CA ARG A 122 -26.87 -19.57 14.64
C ARG A 122 -25.70 -20.32 13.98
N ALA A 123 -25.46 -20.10 12.69
CA ALA A 123 -24.31 -20.70 12.01
C ALA A 123 -22.98 -20.09 12.47
N MET A 124 -22.94 -18.77 12.71
CA MET A 124 -21.78 -18.06 13.27
C MET A 124 -21.48 -18.52 14.70
N ASN A 125 -22.49 -18.60 15.57
CA ASN A 125 -22.31 -19.06 16.96
C ASN A 125 -21.79 -20.49 17.01
N ARG A 126 -22.35 -21.41 16.20
CA ARG A 126 -21.81 -22.78 16.08
C ARG A 126 -20.39 -22.82 15.55
N LYS A 127 -19.99 -21.85 14.72
CA LYS A 127 -18.62 -21.76 14.22
C LYS A 127 -17.68 -21.25 15.30
N GLN A 128 -18.07 -20.20 16.03
CA GLN A 128 -17.33 -19.66 17.17
C GLN A 128 -17.09 -20.75 18.22
N GLU A 129 -18.14 -21.44 18.65
CA GLU A 129 -18.06 -22.52 19.63
C GLU A 129 -17.08 -23.64 19.20
N ARG A 130 -17.10 -24.05 17.91
CA ARG A 130 -16.12 -25.01 17.40
C ARG A 130 -14.69 -24.49 17.45
N ILE A 131 -14.48 -23.22 17.15
CA ILE A 131 -13.16 -22.59 17.21
C ILE A 131 -12.70 -22.51 18.66
N ASP A 132 -13.53 -22.01 19.57
CA ASP A 132 -13.21 -21.88 21.00
C ASP A 132 -12.88 -23.25 21.62
N ASN A 133 -13.68 -24.28 21.32
CA ASN A 133 -13.42 -25.65 21.77
C ASN A 133 -12.09 -26.21 21.22
N LEU A 134 -11.66 -25.79 20.03
CA LEU A 134 -10.36 -26.16 19.48
C LEU A 134 -9.23 -25.37 20.17
N MET A 135 -9.41 -24.07 20.40
CA MET A 135 -8.42 -23.20 21.03
C MET A 135 -8.18 -23.55 22.49
N ALA A 136 -9.22 -24.02 23.20
CA ALA A 136 -9.13 -24.48 24.58
C ALA A 136 -8.22 -25.72 24.75
N LYS A 137 -7.90 -26.43 23.66
CA LYS A 137 -6.95 -27.56 23.67
C LYS A 137 -5.49 -27.14 23.54
N VAL A 138 -5.22 -25.86 23.29
CA VAL A 138 -3.85 -25.35 23.20
C VAL A 138 -3.33 -25.12 24.61
N PRO A 139 -2.18 -25.72 24.99
CA PRO A 139 -1.62 -25.52 26.33
C PRO A 139 -1.16 -24.08 26.53
N PRO A 140 -1.02 -23.62 27.79
CA PRO A 140 -0.38 -22.34 28.09
C PRO A 140 1.07 -22.31 27.63
N LEU A 141 1.69 -21.13 27.59
CA LEU A 141 3.10 -20.98 27.29
C LEU A 141 3.98 -21.81 28.27
N PRO A 142 5.10 -22.38 27.80
CA PRO A 142 6.00 -23.14 28.67
C PRO A 142 6.59 -22.27 29.79
N ASP A 143 6.79 -22.83 30.98
CA ASP A 143 7.31 -22.11 32.16
C ASP A 143 8.66 -21.39 31.89
N GLY A 144 9.52 -21.97 31.05
CA GLY A 144 10.82 -21.41 30.68
C GLY A 144 10.78 -20.30 29.62
N PHE A 145 9.61 -19.99 29.05
CA PHE A 145 9.49 -19.09 27.90
C PHE A 145 9.90 -17.65 28.22
N GLU A 146 9.45 -17.08 29.35
CA GLU A 146 9.79 -15.71 29.73
C GLU A 146 11.30 -15.56 30.03
N THR A 147 11.88 -16.55 30.73
CA THR A 147 13.32 -16.60 31.01
C THR A 147 14.11 -16.68 29.71
N TRP A 148 13.68 -17.50 28.75
CA TRP A 148 14.30 -17.57 27.43
C TRP A 148 14.24 -16.24 26.67
N LEU A 149 13.10 -15.52 26.69
CA LEU A 149 12.99 -14.19 26.10
C LEU A 149 14.01 -13.23 26.73
N GLU A 150 14.14 -13.25 28.05
CA GLU A 150 15.07 -12.41 28.80
C GLU A 150 16.54 -12.70 28.44
N GLU A 151 16.93 -13.96 28.45
CA GLU A 151 18.32 -14.40 28.37
C GLU A 151 18.83 -14.54 26.93
N THR A 152 17.95 -14.80 25.96
CA THR A 152 18.34 -15.04 24.56
C THR A 152 18.02 -13.86 23.65
N ILE A 153 16.86 -13.24 23.83
CA ILE A 153 16.34 -12.23 22.88
C ILE A 153 16.63 -10.81 23.37
N PHE A 154 16.39 -10.55 24.65
CA PHE A 154 16.51 -9.23 25.27
C PHE A 154 17.77 -9.08 26.13
N GLU A 155 18.74 -9.97 25.95
CA GLU A 155 20.00 -10.02 26.69
C GLU A 155 20.81 -8.72 26.57
N GLY A 156 21.63 -8.44 27.60
CA GLY A 156 22.68 -7.42 27.55
C GLY A 156 22.19 -5.98 27.54
N ARG A 157 20.88 -5.73 27.72
CA ARG A 157 20.29 -4.39 27.70
C ARG A 157 19.78 -3.98 29.06
N GLU A 158 20.50 -3.04 29.65
CA GLU A 158 20.17 -2.48 30.95
C GLU A 158 20.30 -0.96 30.93
N TYR A 159 19.46 -0.29 31.69
CA TYR A 159 19.31 1.16 31.64
C TYR A 159 19.25 1.81 33.02
N TRP A 160 19.67 3.08 33.05
CA TRP A 160 19.43 4.00 34.16
C TRP A 160 18.42 5.07 33.75
N PHE A 161 17.29 5.10 34.43
CA PHE A 161 16.24 6.11 34.24
C PHE A 161 16.25 7.13 35.37
N PRO A 162 16.16 8.45 35.07
CA PRO A 162 16.13 9.48 36.10
C PRO A 162 14.80 9.40 36.86
N VAL A 163 14.89 9.43 38.18
CA VAL A 163 13.72 9.61 39.05
C VAL A 163 13.68 11.05 39.53
N GLU A 164 14.82 11.53 40.05
CA GLU A 164 15.04 12.89 40.52
C GLU A 164 16.48 13.32 40.20
N LYS A 165 16.83 14.59 40.43
CA LYS A 165 18.19 15.09 40.18
C LYS A 165 19.21 14.29 41.01
N GLY A 166 20.11 13.57 40.33
CA GLY A 166 21.14 12.75 40.96
C GLY A 166 20.68 11.36 41.43
N ARG A 167 19.42 10.97 41.19
CA ARG A 167 18.86 9.67 41.57
C ARG A 167 18.35 8.92 40.34
N TRP A 168 18.85 7.71 40.15
CA TRP A 168 18.62 6.91 38.94
C TRP A 168 18.09 5.53 39.31
N LYS A 169 16.98 5.10 38.70
CA LYS A 169 16.54 3.71 38.80
C LYS A 169 17.33 2.86 37.82
N CYS A 170 17.89 1.77 38.33
CA CYS A 170 18.60 0.79 37.53
C CYS A 170 17.70 -0.41 37.18
N THR A 171 17.60 -0.75 35.89
CA THR A 171 16.86 -1.96 35.48
C THR A 171 17.60 -3.25 35.83
N ALA A 172 18.94 -3.23 35.83
CA ALA A 172 19.75 -4.42 36.10
C ALA A 172 19.63 -4.96 37.53
N CYS A 173 19.43 -4.08 38.52
CA CYS A 173 19.33 -4.47 39.94
C CYS A 173 18.01 -4.07 40.58
N GLY A 174 17.14 -3.36 39.85
CA GLY A 174 15.87 -2.82 40.34
C GLY A 174 15.99 -1.74 41.42
N LYS A 175 17.19 -1.32 41.82
CA LYS A 175 17.39 -0.34 42.91
C LYS A 175 17.68 1.07 42.38
N LEU A 176 17.50 2.03 43.28
CA LEU A 176 17.92 3.41 43.08
C LEU A 176 19.43 3.53 43.30
N HIS A 177 20.09 4.28 42.43
CA HIS A 177 21.47 4.66 42.51
C HIS A 177 21.55 6.18 42.66
N GLU A 178 22.19 6.62 43.73
CA GLU A 178 22.43 8.03 43.99
C GLU A 178 23.86 8.38 43.62
N THR A 179 24.03 9.50 42.92
CA THR A 179 25.33 9.93 42.42
C THR A 179 25.36 11.44 42.21
N LYS A 180 26.49 12.03 42.60
CA LYS A 180 26.80 13.44 42.32
C LYS A 180 27.32 13.65 40.88
N ILE A 181 27.60 12.56 40.16
CA ILE A 181 28.11 12.59 38.80
C ILE A 181 26.95 12.84 37.84
N THR A 182 27.09 13.87 36.99
CA THR A 182 26.14 14.14 35.91
C THR A 182 26.46 13.24 34.71
N TYR A 183 25.50 12.43 34.29
CA TYR A 183 25.64 11.56 33.12
C TYR A 183 24.99 12.17 31.88
N LYS A 184 25.63 12.03 30.72
CA LYS A 184 25.04 12.39 29.42
C LYS A 184 24.05 11.32 28.98
N ASN A 185 23.03 11.71 28.20
CA ASN A 185 22.10 10.75 27.60
C ASN A 185 22.85 9.79 26.67
N GLY A 186 22.60 8.49 26.79
CA GLY A 186 23.26 7.44 26.00
C GLY A 186 24.61 7.00 26.55
N GLN A 187 25.14 7.66 27.59
CA GLN A 187 26.41 7.29 28.21
C GLN A 187 26.32 5.92 28.89
N GLU A 188 27.33 5.08 28.68
CA GLU A 188 27.46 3.80 29.38
C GLU A 188 28.12 3.98 30.75
N THR A 189 27.65 3.21 31.72
CA THR A 189 28.21 3.11 33.07
C THR A 189 28.03 1.68 33.59
N ILE A 190 28.47 1.39 34.81
CA ILE A 190 28.37 0.07 35.43
C ILE A 190 27.45 0.14 36.65
N CYS A 191 26.52 -0.80 36.75
CA CYS A 191 25.74 -0.98 37.98
C CYS A 191 26.65 -1.52 39.08
N ARG A 192 26.89 -0.72 40.14
CA ARG A 192 27.77 -1.12 41.27
C ARG A 192 27.29 -2.32 42.07
N ARG A 193 26.03 -2.75 41.91
CA ARG A 193 25.45 -3.90 42.64
C ARG A 193 25.57 -5.20 41.87
N THR A 194 25.41 -5.16 40.55
CA THR A 194 25.37 -6.36 39.69
C THR A 194 26.59 -6.48 38.78
N GLY A 195 27.42 -5.43 38.67
CA GLY A 195 28.54 -5.39 37.73
C GLY A 195 28.12 -5.26 36.26
N LYS A 196 26.82 -5.32 35.94
CA LYS A 196 26.31 -5.23 34.57
C LYS A 196 26.54 -3.83 34.00
N LYS A 197 26.91 -3.76 32.71
CA LYS A 197 26.92 -2.51 31.94
C LYS A 197 25.49 -1.99 31.80
N VAL A 198 25.30 -0.70 32.02
CA VAL A 198 24.00 -0.03 31.94
C VAL A 198 24.15 1.28 31.16
N GLN A 199 23.16 1.59 30.34
CA GLN A 199 23.14 2.82 29.55
C GLN A 199 22.22 3.87 30.18
N VAL A 200 22.72 5.08 30.36
CA VAL A 200 21.98 6.19 30.95
C VAL A 200 20.98 6.74 29.95
N ARG A 201 19.72 6.88 30.38
CA ARG A 201 18.61 7.41 29.57
C ARG A 201 17.97 8.57 30.28
N SER A 202 18.58 9.74 30.17
CA SER A 202 18.19 10.95 30.91
C SER A 202 17.01 11.72 30.30
N ARG A 203 16.68 11.45 29.03
CA ARG A 203 15.57 12.12 28.31
C ARG A 203 14.34 11.25 28.10
N GLN A 204 14.49 9.94 28.21
CA GLN A 204 13.43 8.96 27.94
C GLN A 204 13.01 8.33 29.27
N LYS A 205 11.71 8.19 29.52
CA LYS A 205 11.19 7.50 30.72
C LYS A 205 11.10 5.98 30.54
N GLU A 206 11.15 5.54 29.29
CA GLU A 206 10.90 4.17 28.89
C GLU A 206 11.62 3.85 27.58
N ILE A 207 12.04 2.60 27.44
CA ILE A 207 12.53 2.01 26.20
C ILE A 207 11.73 0.74 25.94
N ARG A 208 11.24 0.58 24.71
CA ARG A 208 10.60 -0.65 24.26
C ARG A 208 11.42 -1.30 23.15
N LYS A 209 11.56 -2.62 23.22
CA LYS A 209 12.02 -3.45 22.11
C LYS A 209 10.95 -4.50 21.83
N GLN A 210 10.65 -4.70 20.56
CA GLN A 210 9.77 -5.78 20.11
C GLN A 210 10.55 -6.75 19.24
N GLU A 211 10.20 -8.02 19.35
CA GLU A 211 10.70 -9.11 18.52
C GLU A 211 9.56 -10.11 18.24
N MET A 212 9.60 -10.77 17.09
CA MET A 212 8.64 -11.81 16.76
C MET A 212 9.18 -13.16 17.20
N VAL A 213 8.31 -14.01 17.76
CA VAL A 213 8.68 -15.35 18.24
C VAL A 213 7.63 -16.39 17.90
N VAL A 214 8.04 -17.63 17.64
CA VAL A 214 7.16 -18.77 17.44
C VAL A 214 7.40 -19.84 18.50
N VAL A 215 6.32 -20.44 18.99
CA VAL A 215 6.35 -21.57 19.92
C VAL A 215 5.60 -22.73 19.30
N PHE A 216 6.27 -23.89 19.18
CA PHE A 216 5.65 -25.12 18.73
C PHE A 216 5.28 -25.98 19.95
N GLN A 217 4.00 -26.38 20.08
CA GLN A 217 3.51 -27.15 21.22
C GLN A 217 2.58 -28.27 20.78
N ASN A 218 2.64 -29.40 21.48
CA ASN A 218 1.61 -30.44 21.37
C ASN A 218 0.28 -29.90 21.91
N MET A 219 -0.81 -30.14 21.19
CA MET A 219 -2.16 -29.80 21.67
C MET A 219 -2.88 -31.04 22.16
N ASP A 220 -3.01 -32.03 21.29
CA ASP A 220 -3.71 -33.27 21.54
C ASP A 220 -3.04 -34.40 20.72
N PRO A 221 -3.47 -35.67 20.86
CA PRO A 221 -2.85 -36.77 20.13
C PRO A 221 -2.89 -36.65 18.60
N LYS A 222 -3.79 -35.83 18.03
CA LYS A 222 -3.97 -35.62 16.59
C LYS A 222 -3.30 -34.34 16.08
N ARG A 223 -3.00 -33.38 16.96
CA ARG A 223 -2.68 -32.00 16.58
C ARG A 223 -1.58 -31.36 17.42
N SER A 224 -0.90 -30.42 16.80
CA SER A 224 0.04 -29.50 17.43
C SER A 224 -0.28 -28.06 17.04
N ALA A 225 0.28 -27.09 17.75
CA ALA A 225 0.15 -25.66 17.45
C ALA A 225 1.52 -25.05 17.14
N ALA A 226 1.62 -24.27 16.07
CA ALA A 226 2.63 -23.23 15.92
C ALA A 226 1.99 -21.88 16.29
N ARG A 227 2.47 -21.28 17.38
CA ARG A 227 1.90 -20.08 17.99
C ARG A 227 2.85 -18.90 17.75
N HIS A 228 2.41 -17.89 17.02
CA HIS A 228 3.23 -16.74 16.62
C HIS A 228 2.90 -15.53 17.50
N PHE A 229 3.89 -15.01 18.20
CA PHE A 229 3.77 -13.92 19.15
C PHE A 229 4.59 -12.70 18.73
N LYS A 230 4.12 -11.53 19.15
CA LYS A 230 4.95 -10.34 19.31
C LYS A 230 5.40 -10.25 20.76
N ALA A 231 6.68 -10.52 21.02
CA ALA A 231 7.29 -10.32 22.34
C ALA A 231 7.73 -8.86 22.48
N VAL A 232 7.34 -8.20 23.58
CA VAL A 232 7.70 -6.82 23.87
C VAL A 232 8.40 -6.78 25.23
N CYS A 233 9.63 -6.28 25.23
CA CYS A 233 10.35 -5.96 26.46
C CYS A 233 10.35 -4.44 26.66
N THR A 234 9.91 -4.04 27.84
CA THR A 234 9.77 -2.66 28.28
C THR A 234 10.71 -2.42 29.46
N TRP A 235 11.64 -1.50 29.30
CA TRP A 235 12.52 -1.01 30.35
C TRP A 235 12.06 0.38 30.79
N SER A 236 11.82 0.57 32.08
CA SER A 236 11.39 1.85 32.63
C SER A 236 11.94 2.09 34.05
N GLY A 237 11.60 3.24 34.64
CA GLY A 237 11.83 3.53 36.06
C GLY A 237 11.12 2.59 37.03
N PHE A 238 10.21 1.73 36.55
CA PHE A 238 9.55 0.70 37.36
C PHE A 238 10.23 -0.67 37.25
N GLY A 239 11.18 -0.84 36.32
CA GLY A 239 11.89 -2.09 36.10
C GLY A 239 11.75 -2.56 34.65
N LYS A 240 12.00 -3.86 34.48
CA LYS A 240 11.88 -4.58 33.21
C LYS A 240 10.58 -5.38 33.22
N LYS A 241 9.77 -5.25 32.18
CA LYS A 241 8.55 -6.03 31.95
C LYS A 241 8.66 -6.70 30.58
N ILE A 242 8.39 -7.99 30.50
CA ILE A 242 8.31 -8.74 29.24
C ILE A 242 6.86 -9.18 29.07
N GLU A 243 6.34 -9.00 27.87
CA GLU A 243 4.96 -9.37 27.50
C GLU A 243 5.00 -10.09 26.16
N ALA A 244 4.12 -11.07 25.97
CA ALA A 244 4.00 -11.81 24.71
C ALA A 244 2.55 -11.78 24.22
N PHE A 245 2.36 -11.24 23.01
CA PHE A 245 1.03 -11.05 22.44
C PHE A 245 0.82 -12.00 21.27
N GLU A 246 -0.11 -12.95 21.41
CA GLU A 246 -0.35 -13.98 20.39
C GLU A 246 -1.15 -13.41 19.22
N ASN A 247 -0.62 -13.59 18.01
CA ASN A 247 -1.17 -12.97 16.80
C ASN A 247 -1.76 -13.97 15.82
N VAL A 248 -1.07 -15.07 15.60
CA VAL A 248 -1.43 -16.09 14.59
C VAL A 248 -1.18 -17.46 15.19
N ARG A 249 -2.08 -18.40 14.94
CA ARG A 249 -1.94 -19.78 15.38
C ARG A 249 -2.19 -20.73 14.23
N TYR A 250 -1.23 -21.62 13.98
CA TYR A 250 -1.36 -22.71 13.01
C TYR A 250 -1.58 -24.01 13.76
N ILE A 251 -2.70 -24.66 13.48
CA ILE A 251 -3.04 -25.99 13.96
C ILE A 251 -2.49 -26.99 12.95
N LEU A 252 -1.51 -27.78 13.37
CA LEU A 252 -0.78 -28.72 12.54
C LEU A 252 -1.35 -30.13 12.77
N GLY A 253 -1.85 -30.76 11.72
CA GLY A 253 -2.39 -32.11 11.79
C GLY A 253 -1.28 -33.17 11.72
N ARG A 254 -1.41 -34.24 12.51
CA ARG A 254 -0.53 -35.41 12.46
C ARG A 254 -0.97 -36.39 11.35
N THR A 255 -0.86 -35.95 10.10
CA THR A 255 -1.35 -36.67 8.90
C THR A 255 -0.41 -37.75 8.37
N ARG A 256 0.83 -37.86 8.90
CA ARG A 256 1.82 -38.88 8.51
C ARG A 256 1.90 -40.08 9.45
N LEU A 257 1.03 -40.17 10.45
CA LEU A 257 1.00 -41.33 11.35
C LEU A 257 0.57 -42.59 10.58
N PRO A 258 1.19 -43.75 10.85
CA PRO A 258 0.71 -45.03 10.35
C PRO A 258 -0.80 -45.21 10.58
N GLU A 259 -1.51 -45.79 9.62
CA GLU A 259 -2.98 -45.95 9.66
C GLU A 259 -3.46 -46.63 10.95
N ILE A 260 -2.70 -47.59 11.46
CA ILE A 260 -3.00 -48.28 12.73
C ILE A 260 -2.99 -47.32 13.93
N LEU A 261 -2.03 -46.39 13.98
CA LEU A 261 -1.93 -45.36 15.01
C LEU A 261 -3.03 -44.32 14.81
N MET A 262 -3.34 -43.98 13.56
CA MET A 262 -4.42 -43.04 13.25
C MET A 262 -5.80 -43.57 13.68
N ASN A 263 -6.07 -44.86 13.44
CA ASN A 263 -7.31 -45.52 13.85
C ASN A 263 -7.44 -45.57 15.38
N LEU A 264 -6.37 -45.92 16.10
CA LEU A 264 -6.35 -45.87 17.58
C LEU A 264 -6.67 -44.48 18.13
N LEU A 265 -6.22 -43.42 17.46
CA LEU A 265 -6.52 -42.03 17.84
C LEU A 265 -7.95 -41.59 17.48
N LEU A 266 -8.62 -42.27 16.56
CA LEU A 266 -9.98 -41.98 16.09
C LEU A 266 -11.05 -42.84 16.79
N GLU A 267 -10.68 -43.96 17.39
CA GLU A 267 -11.60 -44.90 18.07
C GLU A 267 -12.08 -44.42 19.46
N GLY A 268 -11.47 -43.37 20.02
CA GLY A 268 -11.89 -42.74 21.26
C GLY A 268 -13.06 -41.76 21.11
N LYS A 269 -14.29 -42.24 21.35
CA LYS A 269 -15.55 -41.47 21.45
C LYS A 269 -16.01 -40.73 20.17
N GLY A 270 -16.85 -41.40 19.39
CA GLY A 270 -18.10 -40.81 18.88
C GLY A 270 -18.08 -39.93 17.63
N GLU A 271 -16.93 -39.55 17.05
CA GLU A 271 -16.92 -38.71 15.84
C GLU A 271 -16.52 -39.51 14.59
N LYS A 272 -17.51 -40.18 13.98
CA LYS A 272 -17.39 -40.63 12.59
C LYS A 272 -17.21 -39.39 11.69
N GLY A 273 -16.01 -39.19 11.14
CA GLY A 273 -15.78 -38.29 10.00
C GLY A 273 -15.04 -36.97 10.22
N GLU A 274 -14.21 -36.82 11.26
CA GLU A 274 -13.35 -35.63 11.40
C GLU A 274 -12.24 -35.64 10.32
N ILE A 275 -12.28 -34.69 9.38
CA ILE A 275 -11.20 -34.50 8.38
C ILE A 275 -10.03 -33.80 9.07
N LEU A 276 -8.90 -34.49 9.17
CA LEU A 276 -7.67 -33.90 9.68
C LEU A 276 -6.93 -33.20 8.55
N HIS A 277 -6.87 -31.87 8.61
CA HIS A 277 -6.09 -31.07 7.68
C HIS A 277 -4.62 -31.02 8.10
N ASP A 278 -3.72 -30.98 7.12
CA ASP A 278 -2.29 -30.74 7.27
C ASP A 278 -1.99 -29.49 8.12
N VAL A 279 -2.66 -28.39 7.80
CA VAL A 279 -2.59 -27.12 8.53
C VAL A 279 -3.91 -26.37 8.44
N VAL A 280 -4.33 -25.76 9.55
CA VAL A 280 -5.41 -24.77 9.60
C VAL A 280 -4.90 -23.57 10.39
N TRP A 281 -5.16 -22.35 9.93
CA TRP A 281 -4.68 -21.16 10.61
C TRP A 281 -5.80 -20.29 11.14
N TYR A 282 -5.53 -19.66 12.28
CA TYR A 282 -6.43 -18.74 12.96
C TYR A 282 -5.69 -17.46 13.32
N TYR A 283 -6.42 -16.36 13.32
CA TYR A 283 -5.93 -15.03 13.60
C TYR A 283 -6.56 -14.53 14.88
N GLY A 284 -5.74 -13.96 15.76
CA GLY A 284 -6.22 -13.26 16.93
C GLY A 284 -6.97 -11.98 16.52
N GLN A 285 -8.17 -11.79 17.04
CA GLN A 285 -9.04 -10.64 16.71
C GLN A 285 -8.77 -9.43 17.59
N ILE A 286 -8.00 -9.55 18.67
CA ILE A 286 -7.62 -8.46 19.58
C ILE A 286 -6.15 -8.09 19.36
N ASN A 287 -5.85 -6.79 19.42
CA ASN A 287 -4.49 -6.28 19.32
C ASN A 287 -3.85 -6.34 20.70
N ASP A 288 -2.61 -6.79 20.78
CA ASP A 288 -1.83 -6.80 22.02
C ASP A 288 -2.54 -7.53 23.19
N ALA A 289 -3.30 -8.58 22.85
CA ALA A 289 -3.86 -9.53 23.79
C ALA A 289 -2.85 -10.67 24.03
N ASP A 290 -2.76 -11.11 25.27
CA ASP A 290 -1.97 -12.28 25.65
C ASP A 290 -2.66 -13.59 25.22
N GLU A 291 -2.16 -14.74 25.69
CA GLU A 291 -2.70 -16.03 25.32
C GLU A 291 -4.09 -16.36 25.90
N PHE A 292 -4.53 -15.65 26.94
CA PHE A 292 -5.79 -15.90 27.65
C PHE A 292 -6.89 -14.92 27.26
N GLU A 293 -6.52 -13.72 26.82
CA GLU A 293 -7.47 -12.67 26.41
C GLU A 293 -7.89 -12.78 24.93
N GLN A 294 -7.17 -13.55 24.11
CA GLN A 294 -7.34 -13.53 22.66
C GLN A 294 -8.61 -14.24 22.16
N GLU A 295 -9.36 -13.56 21.28
CA GLU A 295 -10.41 -14.16 20.47
C GLU A 295 -9.86 -14.68 19.14
N TRP A 296 -10.29 -15.87 18.71
CA TRP A 296 -9.76 -16.52 17.52
C TRP A 296 -10.78 -16.61 16.39
N TRP A 297 -10.33 -16.35 15.16
CA TRP A 297 -11.16 -16.50 13.97
C TRP A 297 -10.35 -16.91 12.74
N ASP A 298 -11.01 -17.43 11.71
CA ASP A 298 -10.38 -17.94 10.48
C ASP A 298 -10.24 -16.88 9.37
N THR A 299 -10.63 -15.63 9.64
CA THR A 299 -10.39 -14.48 8.76
C THR A 299 -9.38 -13.52 9.37
N ASN A 300 -8.70 -12.77 8.50
CA ASN A 300 -7.62 -11.86 8.87
C ASN A 300 -7.99 -10.39 8.62
N PRO A 301 -9.00 -9.82 9.31
CA PRO A 301 -9.41 -8.43 9.08
C PRO A 301 -8.33 -7.42 9.47
N LYS A 302 -7.39 -7.83 10.33
CA LYS A 302 -6.30 -6.99 10.86
C LYS A 302 -4.98 -7.12 10.08
N ASN A 303 -4.96 -7.87 8.98
CA ASN A 303 -3.77 -8.11 8.14
C ASN A 303 -2.54 -8.56 8.97
N LYS A 304 -2.75 -9.42 9.99
CA LYS A 304 -1.68 -10.02 10.80
C LYS A 304 -0.84 -10.95 9.91
N ARG A 305 0.49 -10.85 10.01
CA ARG A 305 1.44 -11.62 9.19
C ARG A 305 2.52 -12.22 10.07
N CYS A 306 3.05 -13.36 9.63
CA CYS A 306 4.29 -13.92 10.18
C CYS A 306 5.49 -13.20 9.55
N HIS A 307 6.57 -13.08 10.30
CA HIS A 307 7.79 -12.38 9.89
C HIS A 307 9.03 -13.22 10.23
N LEU A 308 10.22 -12.67 10.03
CA LEU A 308 11.43 -13.21 10.65
C LEU A 308 11.25 -13.24 12.18
N GLU A 309 11.39 -14.41 12.76
CA GLU A 309 11.08 -14.66 14.17
C GLU A 309 12.11 -15.60 14.80
N TYR A 310 12.28 -15.52 16.12
CA TYR A 310 12.99 -16.54 16.88
C TYR A 310 12.03 -17.70 17.20
N CYS A 311 12.56 -18.89 17.46
CA CYS A 311 11.74 -20.01 17.92
C CYS A 311 12.17 -20.48 19.30
N TYR A 312 11.19 -20.68 20.18
CA TYR A 312 11.43 -21.32 21.46
C TYR A 312 11.89 -22.76 21.23
N PRO A 313 13.07 -23.18 21.72
CA PRO A 313 13.72 -24.42 21.27
C PRO A 313 13.11 -25.70 21.83
N GLU A 314 12.45 -25.65 22.98
CA GLU A 314 11.88 -26.84 23.61
C GLU A 314 10.54 -27.23 22.99
N GLY A 315 10.30 -28.54 22.81
CA GLY A 315 9.04 -29.07 22.29
C GLY A 315 8.88 -29.02 20.76
N VAL A 316 9.80 -28.37 20.03
CA VAL A 316 9.71 -28.23 18.56
C VAL A 316 9.66 -29.59 17.86
N ARG A 317 10.57 -30.50 18.19
CA ARG A 317 10.64 -31.82 17.56
C ARG A 317 9.40 -32.67 17.89
N GLU A 318 8.96 -32.62 19.14
CA GLU A 318 7.79 -33.36 19.63
C GLU A 318 6.50 -32.87 18.97
N ALA A 319 6.37 -31.55 18.82
CA ALA A 319 5.25 -30.89 18.17
C ALA A 319 5.16 -31.20 16.67
N LEU A 320 6.29 -31.28 15.97
CA LEU A 320 6.31 -31.54 14.53
C LEU A 320 6.22 -33.04 14.17
N ARG A 321 6.47 -33.94 15.12
CA ARG A 321 6.40 -35.40 14.89
C ARG A 321 5.04 -35.82 14.34
N GLY A 322 5.03 -36.64 13.28
CA GLY A 322 3.84 -37.14 12.61
C GLY A 322 3.11 -36.10 11.76
N THR A 323 3.57 -34.85 11.72
CA THR A 323 3.08 -33.82 10.79
C THR A 323 3.87 -33.88 9.48
N ILE A 324 3.37 -33.21 8.44
CA ILE A 324 4.11 -33.07 7.16
C ILE A 324 5.40 -32.24 7.26
N TYR A 325 5.66 -31.64 8.43
CA TYR A 325 6.80 -30.75 8.69
C TYR A 325 7.91 -31.41 9.51
N GLU A 326 7.76 -32.69 9.87
CA GLU A 326 8.71 -33.44 10.72
C GLU A 326 10.15 -33.39 10.19
N ASP A 327 10.32 -33.51 8.86
CA ASP A 327 11.64 -33.58 8.20
C ASP A 327 12.31 -32.21 8.03
N LEU A 328 11.68 -31.11 8.44
CA LEU A 328 12.26 -29.77 8.31
C LEU A 328 13.32 -29.46 9.37
N HIS A 329 13.40 -30.27 10.43
CA HIS A 329 14.37 -30.13 11.52
C HIS A 329 14.46 -28.69 12.06
N LEU A 330 13.29 -28.02 12.20
CA LEU A 330 13.18 -26.62 12.59
C LEU A 330 13.82 -26.33 13.97
N GLU A 331 13.96 -27.35 14.82
CA GLU A 331 14.66 -27.25 16.11
C GLU A 331 16.13 -26.85 15.94
N THR A 332 16.73 -27.06 14.77
CA THR A 332 18.10 -26.66 14.47
C THR A 332 18.26 -25.15 14.57
N PHE A 333 17.38 -24.38 13.91
CA PHE A 333 17.43 -22.92 13.94
C PHE A 333 17.05 -22.37 15.32
N ALA A 334 16.11 -23.02 16.00
CA ALA A 334 15.68 -22.65 17.35
C ALA A 334 16.83 -22.76 18.35
N ARG A 335 17.56 -23.90 18.36
CA ARG A 335 18.74 -24.11 19.23
C ARG A 335 19.89 -23.17 18.93
N LEU A 336 20.07 -22.80 17.66
CA LEU A 336 21.09 -21.82 17.27
C LEU A 336 20.71 -20.38 17.65
N GLY A 337 19.47 -20.13 18.08
CA GLY A 337 18.97 -18.79 18.38
C GLY A 337 18.91 -17.91 17.13
N TRP A 338 18.61 -18.50 15.97
CA TRP A 338 18.57 -17.77 14.70
C TRP A 338 17.17 -17.26 14.40
N LYS A 339 17.10 -16.05 13.84
CA LYS A 339 15.88 -15.57 13.21
C LYS A 339 15.77 -16.17 11.82
N VAL A 340 14.67 -16.86 11.59
CA VAL A 340 14.30 -17.34 10.25
C VAL A 340 12.80 -17.15 10.08
N HIS A 341 12.32 -17.26 8.84
CA HIS A 341 10.89 -17.13 8.57
C HIS A 341 10.23 -18.51 8.60
N TYR A 342 9.95 -19.06 9.80
CA TYR A 342 9.46 -20.43 9.98
C TYR A 342 8.24 -20.77 9.13
N ASN A 343 7.25 -19.86 9.06
CA ASN A 343 6.08 -20.06 8.19
C ASN A 343 6.45 -20.25 6.70
N LYS A 344 7.40 -19.48 6.17
CA LYS A 344 7.82 -19.59 4.77
C LYS A 344 8.58 -20.89 4.52
N ILE A 345 9.38 -21.35 5.48
CA ILE A 345 10.04 -22.66 5.44
C ILE A 345 8.98 -23.76 5.38
N MET A 346 7.96 -23.70 6.25
CA MET A 346 6.86 -24.67 6.27
C MET A 346 6.08 -24.69 4.94
N ILE A 347 5.77 -23.53 4.35
CA ILE A 347 5.11 -23.45 3.03
C ILE A 347 5.99 -24.08 1.94
N ASN A 348 7.30 -23.87 1.99
CA ASN A 348 8.27 -24.36 1.01
C ASN A 348 8.93 -25.69 1.45
N ARG A 349 8.27 -26.50 2.26
CA ARG A 349 8.86 -27.68 2.91
C ARG A 349 9.63 -28.62 1.96
N ASP A 350 9.15 -28.76 0.74
CA ASP A 350 9.70 -29.69 -0.27
C ASP A 350 11.00 -29.13 -0.92
N ALA A 351 11.33 -27.85 -0.69
CA ALA A 351 12.45 -27.13 -1.30
C ALA A 351 13.41 -26.52 -0.25
N CYS A 352 13.41 -27.05 0.99
CA CYS A 352 14.15 -26.47 2.12
C CYS A 352 15.33 -27.32 2.63
N GLY A 353 15.63 -28.47 2.01
CA GLY A 353 16.66 -29.40 2.51
C GLY A 353 18.05 -28.79 2.67
N PHE A 354 18.39 -27.77 1.86
CA PHE A 354 19.67 -27.06 1.96
C PHE A 354 19.78 -26.16 3.21
N LEU A 355 18.67 -25.76 3.84
CA LEU A 355 18.69 -24.83 4.98
C LEU A 355 19.33 -25.46 6.21
N GLU A 356 19.10 -26.74 6.46
CA GLU A 356 19.75 -27.46 7.57
C GLU A 356 21.27 -27.52 7.35
N TYR A 357 21.71 -27.75 6.10
CA TYR A 357 23.12 -27.66 5.74
C TYR A 357 23.69 -26.26 6.03
N MET A 358 23.01 -25.18 5.61
CA MET A 358 23.46 -23.81 5.87
C MET A 358 23.53 -23.50 7.37
N ALA A 359 22.57 -24.01 8.15
CA ALA A 359 22.57 -23.90 9.60
C ALA A 359 23.79 -24.56 10.23
N LYS A 360 24.04 -25.83 9.90
CA LYS A 360 25.21 -26.58 10.37
C LYS A 360 26.53 -25.97 9.89
N ALA A 361 26.53 -25.33 8.73
CA ALA A 361 27.69 -24.62 8.20
C ALA A 361 28.00 -23.30 8.93
N GLY A 362 27.05 -22.73 9.68
CA GLY A 362 27.19 -21.44 10.37
C GLY A 362 26.94 -20.23 9.46
N LEU A 363 26.17 -20.38 8.38
CA LEU A 363 25.83 -19.31 7.44
C LEU A 363 24.55 -18.57 7.87
N LYS A 364 24.60 -17.88 9.02
CA LYS A 364 23.42 -17.30 9.68
C LYS A 364 22.75 -16.23 8.83
N ASN A 365 23.49 -15.21 8.39
CA ASN A 365 22.89 -14.09 7.66
C ASN A 365 22.33 -14.54 6.31
N LEU A 366 23.05 -15.41 5.59
CA LEU A 366 22.54 -16.00 4.35
C LEU A 366 21.25 -16.78 4.60
N THR A 367 21.22 -17.66 5.62
CA THR A 367 20.02 -18.44 5.96
C THR A 367 18.83 -17.53 6.26
N GLN A 368 19.04 -16.48 7.05
CA GLN A 368 18.00 -15.51 7.38
C GLN A 368 17.44 -14.83 6.12
N GLU A 369 18.31 -14.27 5.27
CA GLU A 369 17.90 -13.60 4.04
C GLU A 369 17.20 -14.55 3.06
N VAL A 370 17.66 -15.81 2.97
CA VAL A 370 17.02 -16.83 2.13
C VAL A 370 15.59 -17.07 2.57
N THR A 371 15.37 -17.30 3.85
CA THR A 371 14.03 -17.55 4.38
C THR A 371 13.15 -16.31 4.29
N GLU A 372 13.71 -15.11 4.39
CA GLU A 372 12.96 -13.85 4.22
C GLU A 372 12.45 -13.66 2.78
N LYS A 373 13.24 -14.04 1.77
CA LYS A 373 12.86 -13.87 0.36
C LYS A 373 12.01 -15.01 -0.21
N MET A 374 11.82 -16.11 0.53
CA MET A 374 10.91 -17.20 0.15
C MET A 374 9.50 -16.70 -0.21
N SER A 375 8.98 -17.22 -1.32
CA SER A 375 7.61 -16.93 -1.75
C SER A 375 6.60 -17.70 -0.91
N ILE A 376 5.48 -17.04 -0.62
CA ILE A 376 4.29 -17.68 -0.02
C ILE A 376 3.29 -18.16 -1.08
N TRP A 377 3.49 -17.78 -2.35
CA TRP A 377 2.54 -18.01 -3.43
C TRP A 377 3.02 -19.07 -4.42
N VAL A 378 4.33 -19.22 -4.59
CA VAL A 378 4.93 -20.15 -5.56
C VAL A 378 6.04 -20.92 -4.88
N LYS A 379 5.89 -22.25 -4.84
CA LYS A 379 6.90 -23.15 -4.25
C LYS A 379 8.22 -23.06 -5.02
N GLY A 380 9.35 -23.11 -4.30
CA GLY A 380 10.69 -23.15 -4.91
C GLY A 380 11.18 -21.83 -5.50
N ILE A 381 10.43 -20.73 -5.32
CA ILE A 381 10.88 -19.39 -5.70
C ILE A 381 11.22 -18.62 -4.43
N TYR A 382 12.52 -18.37 -4.20
CA TYR A 382 12.97 -17.67 -3.00
C TYR A 382 14.02 -16.59 -3.23
N ASP A 383 14.68 -16.48 -4.38
CA ASP A 383 15.76 -15.48 -4.53
C ASP A 383 16.17 -15.10 -5.96
N GLY A 384 15.39 -15.53 -6.96
CA GLY A 384 15.75 -15.33 -8.36
C GLY A 384 16.85 -16.29 -8.86
N GLY A 385 17.01 -17.46 -8.23
CA GLY A 385 17.95 -18.50 -8.64
C GLY A 385 19.36 -18.33 -8.08
N ILE A 386 19.50 -17.60 -6.97
CA ILE A 386 20.80 -17.43 -6.31
C ILE A 386 21.19 -18.74 -5.63
N ILE A 387 20.33 -19.34 -4.82
CA ILE A 387 20.54 -20.66 -4.23
C ILE A 387 20.07 -21.73 -5.22
N ARG A 388 20.94 -22.73 -5.44
CA ARG A 388 20.63 -23.91 -6.27
C ARG A 388 20.18 -25.05 -5.35
N GLU A 389 18.89 -25.13 -5.05
CA GLU A 389 18.30 -26.10 -4.10
C GLU A 389 18.68 -27.58 -4.34
N ASN A 390 18.88 -27.97 -5.59
CA ASN A 390 19.20 -29.36 -5.97
C ASN A 390 20.71 -29.67 -5.89
N GLY A 391 21.54 -28.73 -5.43
CA GLY A 391 22.97 -28.94 -5.25
C GLY A 391 23.25 -29.96 -4.15
N LYS A 392 24.20 -30.86 -4.40
CA LYS A 392 24.58 -31.94 -3.47
C LYS A 392 25.60 -31.52 -2.42
N ASN A 393 26.23 -30.37 -2.60
CA ASN A 393 27.27 -29.84 -1.73
C ASN A 393 27.26 -28.30 -1.72
N ALA A 394 28.07 -27.72 -0.84
CA ALA A 394 28.22 -26.27 -0.66
C ALA A 394 28.45 -25.51 -1.98
N GLU A 395 29.35 -26.03 -2.81
CA GLU A 395 29.81 -25.36 -4.02
C GLU A 395 28.74 -25.37 -5.10
N GLU A 396 27.99 -26.48 -5.22
CA GLU A 396 26.84 -26.59 -6.10
C GLU A 396 25.69 -25.68 -5.63
N ILE A 397 25.34 -25.72 -4.34
CA ILE A 397 24.24 -24.92 -3.76
C ILE A 397 24.52 -23.42 -3.91
N LEU A 398 25.74 -22.99 -3.59
CA LEU A 398 26.13 -21.59 -3.54
C LEU A 398 26.77 -21.11 -4.85
N GLY A 399 27.10 -21.99 -5.79
CA GLY A 399 27.72 -21.64 -7.07
C GLY A 399 29.10 -20.97 -6.93
N ILE A 400 29.83 -21.24 -5.85
CA ILE A 400 31.16 -20.70 -5.55
C ILE A 400 32.09 -21.83 -5.12
N ASN A 401 33.38 -21.69 -5.40
CA ASN A 401 34.36 -22.68 -4.99
C ASN A 401 34.68 -22.64 -3.49
N MET A 402 35.38 -23.65 -2.99
CA MET A 402 35.70 -23.82 -1.57
C MET A 402 36.49 -22.63 -0.97
N GLN A 403 37.35 -21.98 -1.74
CA GLN A 403 38.09 -20.79 -1.28
C GLN A 403 37.13 -19.64 -0.96
N ARG A 404 36.18 -19.36 -1.84
CA ARG A 404 35.16 -18.30 -1.67
C ARG A 404 34.13 -18.69 -0.62
N TYR A 405 33.76 -19.96 -0.54
CA TYR A 405 32.90 -20.48 0.53
C TYR A 405 33.49 -20.20 1.92
N ARG A 406 34.79 -20.44 2.12
CA ARG A 406 35.47 -20.13 3.39
C ARG A 406 35.41 -18.65 3.73
N ARG A 407 35.56 -17.76 2.73
CA ARG A 407 35.43 -16.31 2.92
C ARG A 407 34.00 -15.91 3.28
N LEU A 408 33.00 -16.45 2.59
CA LEU A 408 31.58 -16.23 2.90
C LEU A 408 31.29 -16.62 4.36
N LYS A 409 31.77 -17.80 4.78
CA LYS A 409 31.59 -18.31 6.14
C LYS A 409 32.32 -17.45 7.19
N GLN A 410 33.56 -17.07 6.94
CA GLN A 410 34.34 -16.22 7.86
C GLN A 410 33.65 -14.87 8.11
N ARG A 411 32.97 -14.34 7.10
CA ARG A 411 32.25 -13.06 7.16
C ARG A 411 30.82 -13.18 7.67
N ASP A 412 30.31 -14.40 7.81
CA ASP A 412 28.86 -14.64 7.93
C ASP A 412 28.08 -13.82 6.88
N GLY A 413 28.52 -13.89 5.61
CA GLY A 413 28.01 -13.02 4.55
C GLY A 413 26.62 -13.41 4.07
N GLY A 414 25.80 -12.42 3.70
CA GLY A 414 24.49 -12.60 3.09
C GLY A 414 24.52 -12.77 1.57
N TYR A 415 23.39 -12.53 0.90
CA TYR A 415 23.25 -12.63 -0.55
C TYR A 415 24.22 -11.75 -1.31
N ARG A 416 24.45 -10.53 -0.83
CA ARG A 416 25.30 -9.56 -1.51
C ARG A 416 26.75 -9.98 -1.52
N CYS A 417 27.26 -10.41 -0.37
CA CYS A 417 28.57 -11.05 -0.29
C CYS A 417 28.68 -12.25 -1.24
N LEU A 418 27.66 -13.13 -1.26
CA LEU A 418 27.64 -14.28 -2.18
C LEU A 418 27.69 -13.85 -3.67
N LYS A 419 26.91 -12.83 -4.06
CA LYS A 419 26.92 -12.28 -5.43
C LYS A 419 28.30 -11.73 -5.82
N TRP A 420 28.94 -10.96 -4.93
CA TRP A 420 30.29 -10.45 -5.17
C TRP A 420 31.34 -11.56 -5.26
N LEU A 421 31.22 -12.61 -4.45
CA LEU A 421 32.11 -13.76 -4.52
C LEU A 421 31.93 -14.56 -5.83
N ARG A 422 30.69 -14.66 -6.34
CA ARG A 422 30.42 -15.22 -7.68
C ARG A 422 31.04 -14.36 -8.79
N TRP A 423 30.89 -13.04 -8.69
CA TRP A 423 31.50 -12.10 -9.63
C TRP A 423 33.04 -12.22 -9.61
N GLU A 424 33.65 -12.28 -8.42
CA GLU A 424 35.09 -12.51 -8.22
C GLU A 424 35.55 -13.84 -8.87
N GLN A 425 34.70 -14.87 -8.85
CA GLN A 425 34.99 -16.15 -9.49
C GLN A 425 35.03 -16.04 -11.02
N GLN A 426 34.09 -15.30 -11.59
CA GLN A 426 33.97 -15.14 -13.05
C GLN A 426 35.07 -14.24 -13.63
N ASN A 427 35.51 -13.22 -12.89
CA ASN A 427 36.41 -12.17 -13.38
C ASN A 427 37.88 -12.32 -12.93
N GLN A 428 38.23 -13.46 -12.32
CA GLN A 428 39.62 -13.83 -11.96
C GLN A 428 40.42 -12.75 -11.21
N GLY A 429 39.83 -12.11 -10.18
CA GLY A 429 40.52 -11.12 -9.33
C GLY A 429 39.96 -11.07 -7.92
N LYS A 430 40.81 -11.30 -6.90
CA LYS A 430 40.40 -11.32 -5.49
C LYS A 430 39.97 -9.92 -5.04
N LEU A 431 38.71 -9.79 -4.62
CA LEU A 431 38.16 -8.58 -4.02
C LEU A 431 38.71 -8.40 -2.61
N PRO A 432 39.20 -7.20 -2.25
CA PRO A 432 39.61 -6.89 -0.89
C PRO A 432 38.44 -6.99 0.11
N GLU A 433 38.74 -7.36 1.35
CA GLU A 433 37.72 -7.44 2.42
C GLU A 433 37.04 -6.09 2.67
N VAL A 434 37.83 -5.00 2.66
CA VAL A 434 37.33 -3.62 2.80
C VAL A 434 36.28 -3.27 1.73
N PHE A 435 36.44 -3.79 0.52
CA PHE A 435 35.46 -3.59 -0.54
C PHE A 435 34.16 -4.34 -0.24
N LEU A 436 34.25 -5.59 0.23
CA LEU A 436 33.07 -6.39 0.59
C LEU A 436 32.31 -5.75 1.77
N ASP A 437 33.02 -5.24 2.77
CA ASP A 437 32.42 -4.48 3.88
C ASP A 437 31.68 -3.25 3.34
N TRP A 438 32.36 -2.44 2.53
CA TRP A 438 31.78 -1.24 1.94
C TRP A 438 30.55 -1.53 1.08
N ALA A 439 30.61 -2.57 0.25
CA ALA A 439 29.50 -2.97 -0.60
C ALA A 439 28.28 -3.42 0.23
N GLU A 440 28.51 -4.14 1.32
CA GLU A 440 27.47 -4.56 2.27
C GLU A 440 26.80 -3.35 2.95
N ASP A 441 27.62 -2.46 3.54
CA ASP A 441 27.15 -1.26 4.24
C ASP A 441 26.35 -0.31 3.34
N ASN A 442 26.74 -0.22 2.07
CA ASN A 442 26.10 0.65 1.08
C ASN A 442 25.03 -0.06 0.23
N ARG A 443 24.76 -1.34 0.52
CA ARG A 443 23.78 -2.17 -0.18
C ARG A 443 24.00 -2.28 -1.70
N ILE A 444 25.25 -2.41 -2.13
CA ILE A 444 25.64 -2.43 -3.55
C ILE A 444 25.87 -3.86 -4.02
N ASP A 445 25.09 -4.29 -5.02
CA ASP A 445 25.27 -5.58 -5.68
C ASP A 445 26.06 -5.40 -7.00
N PRO A 446 26.65 -6.47 -7.57
CA PRO A 446 27.30 -6.39 -8.89
C PRO A 446 26.39 -5.84 -9.98
N GLU A 447 25.09 -6.17 -9.93
CA GLU A 447 24.11 -5.68 -10.91
C GLU A 447 23.92 -4.15 -10.84
N THR A 448 24.02 -3.56 -9.64
CA THR A 448 23.83 -2.12 -9.41
C THR A 448 24.91 -1.29 -10.11
N VAL A 449 26.13 -1.81 -10.20
CA VAL A 449 27.28 -1.12 -10.80
C VAL A 449 27.68 -1.70 -12.16
N ARG A 450 26.88 -2.63 -12.71
CA ARG A 450 27.16 -3.30 -14.00
C ARG A 450 27.43 -2.31 -15.13
N PHE A 451 26.79 -1.15 -15.13
CA PHE A 451 26.95 -0.10 -16.15
C PHE A 451 28.38 0.46 -16.24
N ILE A 452 29.19 0.32 -15.19
CA ILE A 452 30.57 0.85 -15.13
C ILE A 452 31.63 -0.21 -14.92
N LEU A 453 31.27 -1.45 -14.56
CA LEU A 453 32.24 -2.53 -14.30
C LEU A 453 33.11 -2.93 -15.49
N GLY A 454 32.75 -2.55 -16.73
CA GLY A 454 33.61 -2.70 -17.90
C GLY A 454 34.74 -1.66 -17.99
N ARG A 455 34.62 -0.54 -17.26
CA ARG A 455 35.53 0.62 -17.32
C ARG A 455 36.26 0.87 -16.01
N MET A 456 35.68 0.45 -14.89
CA MET A 456 36.24 0.61 -13.55
C MET A 456 36.19 -0.70 -12.76
N SER A 457 37.31 -1.04 -12.13
CA SER A 457 37.35 -2.13 -11.14
C SER A 457 36.44 -1.81 -9.94
N PRO A 458 35.94 -2.81 -9.22
CA PRO A 458 35.08 -2.60 -8.05
C PRO A 458 35.70 -1.68 -6.98
N VAL A 459 37.03 -1.76 -6.78
CA VAL A 459 37.76 -0.88 -5.86
C VAL A 459 37.78 0.57 -6.35
N GLN A 460 37.93 0.80 -7.66
CA GLN A 460 37.84 2.14 -8.23
C GLN A 460 36.42 2.71 -8.10
N VAL A 461 35.38 1.88 -8.30
CA VAL A 461 33.98 2.27 -8.08
C VAL A 461 33.77 2.67 -6.61
N MET A 462 34.24 1.85 -5.67
CA MET A 462 34.18 2.16 -4.24
C MET A 462 34.83 3.51 -3.91
N ASN A 463 36.04 3.75 -4.40
CA ASN A 463 36.77 4.99 -4.13
C ASN A 463 36.06 6.21 -4.72
N TYR A 464 35.58 6.11 -5.96
CA TYR A 464 34.86 7.19 -6.61
C TYR A 464 33.53 7.50 -5.90
N VAL A 465 32.69 6.49 -5.67
CA VAL A 465 31.40 6.67 -5.01
C VAL A 465 31.58 7.21 -3.59
N SER A 466 32.54 6.68 -2.83
CA SER A 466 32.85 7.19 -1.48
C SER A 466 33.30 8.66 -1.50
N GLY A 467 34.07 9.07 -2.51
CA GLY A 467 34.46 10.46 -2.72
C GLY A 467 33.25 11.37 -2.94
N GLN A 468 32.35 10.99 -3.87
CA GLN A 468 31.13 11.74 -4.17
C GLN A 468 30.19 11.79 -2.96
N MET A 469 30.03 10.68 -2.23
CA MET A 469 29.23 10.63 -0.99
C MET A 469 29.75 11.61 0.06
N LYS A 470 31.07 11.71 0.24
CA LYS A 470 31.70 12.62 1.20
C LYS A 470 31.48 14.09 0.80
N GLU A 471 31.62 14.38 -0.49
CA GLU A 471 31.45 15.72 -1.03
C GLU A 471 30.01 16.23 -0.87
N TYR A 472 29.04 15.44 -1.33
CA TYR A 472 27.63 15.81 -1.35
C TYR A 472 26.82 15.38 -0.12
N LYS A 473 27.48 14.74 0.86
CA LYS A 473 26.88 14.25 2.12
C LYS A 473 25.60 13.43 1.89
N THR A 474 25.66 12.52 0.91
CA THR A 474 24.51 11.73 0.46
C THR A 474 24.84 10.24 0.40
N SER A 475 23.83 9.40 0.17
CA SER A 475 23.97 7.93 0.11
C SER A 475 24.56 7.45 -1.21
N ALA A 476 25.24 6.29 -1.20
CA ALA A 476 25.74 5.64 -2.41
C ALA A 476 24.66 5.43 -3.49
N GLY A 477 23.44 5.03 -3.09
CA GLY A 477 22.33 4.81 -4.03
C GLY A 477 22.03 6.03 -4.90
N LYS A 478 21.85 7.20 -4.27
CA LYS A 478 21.66 8.49 -4.98
C LYS A 478 22.82 8.84 -5.91
N ILE A 479 24.06 8.59 -5.49
CA ILE A 479 25.23 8.82 -6.34
C ILE A 479 25.20 7.90 -7.57
N LEU A 480 24.89 6.61 -7.38
CA LEU A 480 24.83 5.63 -8.46
C LEU A 480 23.71 5.92 -9.46
N GLU A 481 22.54 6.36 -8.98
CA GLU A 481 21.42 6.81 -9.82
C GLU A 481 21.83 8.01 -10.68
N ALA A 482 22.33 9.09 -10.05
CA ALA A 482 22.78 10.28 -10.76
C ALA A 482 23.93 9.98 -11.74
N TRP A 483 24.81 9.04 -11.39
CA TRP A 483 25.91 8.64 -12.28
C TRP A 483 25.38 7.94 -13.53
N LYS A 484 24.46 6.99 -13.36
CA LYS A 484 23.84 6.28 -14.48
C LYS A 484 23.06 7.24 -15.38
N ASP A 485 22.32 8.16 -14.80
CA ASP A 485 21.54 9.16 -15.53
C ASP A 485 22.46 10.13 -16.28
N TYR A 486 23.52 10.62 -15.62
CA TYR A 486 24.54 11.46 -16.26
C TYR A 486 25.18 10.77 -17.46
N LEU A 487 25.62 9.50 -17.35
CA LEU A 487 26.23 8.81 -18.49
C LEU A 487 25.24 8.58 -19.63
N SER A 488 23.97 8.29 -19.31
CA SER A 488 22.95 8.17 -20.34
C SER A 488 22.68 9.51 -21.05
N MET A 489 22.73 10.64 -20.34
CA MET A 489 22.61 11.97 -20.95
C MET A 489 23.85 12.34 -21.75
N ALA A 490 25.04 12.07 -21.22
CA ALA A 490 26.31 12.36 -21.89
C ALA A 490 26.40 11.63 -23.23
N GLU A 491 26.05 10.34 -23.27
CA GLU A 491 26.01 9.55 -24.50
C GLU A 491 25.00 10.10 -25.52
N LYS A 492 23.81 10.54 -25.06
CA LYS A 492 22.81 11.17 -25.92
C LYS A 492 23.27 12.51 -26.51
N GLU A 493 24.04 13.28 -25.75
CA GLU A 493 24.65 14.54 -26.18
C GLU A 493 25.94 14.33 -27.00
N GLY A 494 26.25 13.08 -27.38
CA GLY A 494 27.39 12.75 -28.23
C GLY A 494 28.75 12.79 -27.51
N MET A 495 28.78 12.82 -26.18
CA MET A 495 30.01 12.66 -25.40
C MET A 495 30.45 11.19 -25.44
N ASP A 496 31.76 10.96 -25.54
CA ASP A 496 32.32 9.61 -25.56
C ASP A 496 32.22 8.95 -24.16
N PRO A 497 31.41 7.87 -24.00
CA PRO A 497 31.27 7.19 -22.72
C PRO A 497 32.52 6.40 -22.30
N GLU A 498 33.50 6.20 -23.20
CA GLU A 498 34.79 5.57 -22.90
C GLU A 498 35.84 6.58 -22.41
N ASP A 499 35.57 7.89 -22.49
CA ASP A 499 36.46 8.90 -21.93
C ASP A 499 36.36 8.90 -20.39
N SER A 500 37.51 8.73 -19.72
CA SER A 500 37.62 8.80 -18.27
C SER A 500 37.16 10.12 -17.66
N ILE A 501 37.23 11.24 -18.39
CA ILE A 501 36.71 12.53 -17.93
C ILE A 501 35.18 12.49 -17.83
N VAL A 502 34.53 11.79 -18.78
CA VAL A 502 33.08 11.60 -18.81
C VAL A 502 32.69 10.54 -17.78
N TYR A 503 33.16 9.30 -17.93
CA TYR A 503 32.69 8.23 -17.05
C TYR A 503 33.15 8.38 -15.60
N ARG A 504 34.19 9.17 -15.31
CA ARG A 504 34.63 9.50 -13.94
C ARG A 504 34.53 11.00 -13.67
N ALA A 505 33.41 11.61 -14.08
CA ALA A 505 33.15 13.03 -13.89
C ALA A 505 33.46 13.51 -12.45
N LYS A 506 34.33 14.51 -12.34
CA LYS A 506 34.56 15.21 -11.07
C LYS A 506 33.34 16.10 -10.78
N HIS A 507 32.91 16.17 -9.52
CA HIS A 507 31.71 16.90 -9.12
C HIS A 507 30.46 16.41 -9.86
N LEU A 508 30.18 15.10 -9.73
CA LEU A 508 29.21 14.39 -10.57
C LEU A 508 27.83 15.06 -10.60
N LEU A 509 27.31 15.47 -9.44
CA LEU A 509 25.97 16.08 -9.37
C LEU A 509 25.95 17.44 -10.07
N ASN A 510 27.02 18.22 -9.98
CA ASN A 510 27.10 19.50 -10.69
C ASN A 510 27.13 19.27 -12.20
N ARG A 511 27.91 18.29 -12.67
CA ARG A 511 27.98 17.94 -14.11
C ARG A 511 26.67 17.37 -14.64
N HIS A 512 25.98 16.59 -13.82
CA HIS A 512 24.63 16.14 -14.09
C HIS A 512 23.66 17.31 -14.28
N ASP A 513 23.67 18.27 -13.36
CA ASP A 513 22.78 19.44 -13.39
C ASP A 513 23.12 20.40 -14.55
N GLU A 514 24.40 20.67 -14.80
CA GLU A 514 24.88 21.45 -15.95
C GLU A 514 24.42 20.85 -17.29
N LEU A 515 24.54 19.52 -17.42
CA LEU A 515 24.16 18.82 -18.64
C LEU A 515 22.63 18.80 -18.81
N LEU A 516 21.87 18.62 -17.73
CA LEU A 516 20.42 18.74 -17.73
C LEU A 516 19.96 20.13 -18.16
N GLU A 517 20.58 21.19 -17.64
CA GLU A 517 20.27 22.56 -18.03
C GLU A 517 20.53 22.77 -19.52
N THR A 518 21.66 22.28 -20.03
CA THR A 518 22.01 22.35 -21.46
C THR A 518 20.98 21.64 -22.35
N ILE A 519 20.63 20.39 -22.01
CA ILE A 519 19.62 19.61 -22.73
C ILE A 519 18.27 20.33 -22.72
N ASN A 520 17.88 20.87 -21.57
CA ASN A 520 16.62 21.58 -21.45
C ASN A 520 16.60 22.86 -22.29
N SER A 521 17.69 23.62 -22.35
CA SER A 521 17.79 24.82 -23.20
C SER A 521 17.76 24.48 -24.69
N GLN A 522 18.48 23.44 -25.13
CA GLN A 522 18.42 23.01 -26.53
C GLN A 522 17.01 22.54 -26.94
N ASN A 523 16.32 21.80 -26.06
CA ASN A 523 14.95 21.38 -26.30
C ASN A 523 13.99 22.58 -26.42
N GLU A 524 14.20 23.64 -25.63
CA GLU A 524 13.43 24.88 -25.73
C GLU A 524 13.66 25.60 -27.05
N ASP A 525 14.91 25.74 -27.50
CA ASP A 525 15.23 26.38 -28.77
C ASP A 525 14.63 25.57 -29.94
N GLN A 526 14.79 24.25 -29.96
CA GLN A 526 14.15 23.37 -30.96
C GLN A 526 12.62 23.42 -30.91
N GLN A 527 12.02 23.57 -29.72
CA GLN A 527 10.58 23.76 -29.58
C GLN A 527 10.14 25.12 -30.12
N ALA A 528 10.90 26.19 -29.85
CA ALA A 528 10.63 27.52 -30.37
C ALA A 528 10.68 27.54 -31.91
N ASP A 529 11.69 26.92 -32.51
CA ASP A 529 11.85 26.87 -33.96
C ASP A 529 10.72 26.07 -34.64
N ARG A 530 10.36 24.90 -34.10
CA ARG A 530 9.20 24.13 -34.60
C ARG A 530 7.89 24.92 -34.51
N LEU A 531 7.67 25.66 -33.42
CA LEU A 531 6.48 26.48 -33.24
C LEU A 531 6.50 27.72 -34.15
N ARG A 532 7.68 28.30 -34.41
CA ARG A 532 7.87 29.39 -35.37
C ARG A 532 7.53 28.94 -36.79
N GLU A 533 7.96 27.75 -37.20
CA GLU A 533 7.58 27.15 -38.49
C GLU A 533 6.06 26.91 -38.59
N LYS A 534 5.45 26.40 -37.51
CA LYS A 534 4.01 26.11 -37.47
C LYS A 534 3.14 27.38 -37.45
N TYR A 535 3.60 28.44 -36.77
CA TYR A 535 2.87 29.69 -36.58
C TYR A 535 3.69 30.92 -37.00
N PRO A 536 4.04 31.05 -38.31
CA PRO A 536 4.96 32.08 -38.79
C PRO A 536 4.42 33.51 -38.67
N LYS A 537 3.12 33.66 -38.40
CA LYS A 537 2.46 34.96 -38.22
C LYS A 537 2.56 35.51 -36.80
N VAL A 538 2.93 34.70 -35.81
CA VAL A 538 2.92 35.10 -34.39
C VAL A 538 3.87 36.28 -34.14
N GLU A 539 5.15 36.13 -34.47
CA GLU A 539 6.16 37.18 -34.21
C GLU A 539 5.86 38.48 -34.99
N PRO A 540 5.45 38.44 -36.29
CA PRO A 540 4.97 39.64 -36.99
C PRO A 540 3.74 40.29 -36.34
N VAL A 541 2.78 39.51 -35.82
CA VAL A 541 1.61 40.05 -35.12
C VAL A 541 2.02 40.75 -33.85
N LEU A 542 2.87 40.12 -33.02
CA LEU A 542 3.40 40.70 -31.79
C LEU A 542 4.16 42.01 -32.05
N SER A 543 5.01 42.03 -33.08
CA SER A 543 5.70 43.25 -33.51
C SER A 543 4.72 44.35 -33.93
N SER A 544 3.64 44.01 -34.64
CA SER A 544 2.67 45.00 -35.14
C SER A 544 1.81 45.66 -34.07
N ILE A 545 1.71 45.06 -32.87
CA ILE A 545 0.93 45.60 -31.75
C ILE A 545 1.81 46.36 -30.75
N LYS A 546 3.13 46.19 -30.78
CA LYS A 546 4.08 46.71 -29.78
C LYS A 546 3.83 48.18 -29.40
N ASP A 547 3.80 49.08 -30.37
CA ASP A 547 3.63 50.53 -30.16
C ASP A 547 2.30 50.91 -29.47
N ARG A 548 1.27 50.05 -29.59
CA ARG A 548 -0.06 50.32 -29.02
C ARG A 548 -0.21 49.74 -27.61
N TYR A 549 0.30 48.53 -27.38
CA TYR A 549 0.02 47.75 -26.17
C TYR A 549 1.12 47.87 -25.12
N GLU A 550 2.36 48.23 -25.50
CA GLU A 550 3.39 48.54 -24.52
C GLU A 550 3.07 49.82 -23.75
N TYR A 551 3.36 49.79 -22.46
CA TYR A 551 3.04 50.88 -21.55
C TYR A 551 4.12 51.04 -20.50
N ASP A 552 4.38 52.29 -20.14
CA ASP A 552 5.38 52.67 -19.15
C ASP A 552 4.73 53.63 -18.15
N GLY A 553 4.16 53.04 -17.08
CA GLY A 553 3.46 53.77 -16.02
C GLY A 553 4.42 54.30 -14.95
N SER A 554 3.87 54.80 -13.84
CA SER A 554 4.69 55.24 -12.69
C SER A 554 5.39 54.06 -12.00
N ASP A 555 4.67 52.96 -11.78
CA ASP A 555 5.11 51.86 -10.91
C ASP A 555 5.20 50.50 -11.63
N PHE A 556 4.57 50.36 -12.78
CA PHE A 556 4.56 49.13 -13.58
C PHE A 556 4.81 49.42 -15.07
N ILE A 557 5.22 48.38 -15.79
CA ILE A 557 5.37 48.42 -17.24
C ILE A 557 4.73 47.18 -17.88
N ILE A 558 4.23 47.34 -19.09
CA ILE A 558 3.73 46.24 -19.93
C ILE A 558 4.61 46.14 -21.17
N ARG A 559 5.06 44.93 -21.48
CA ARG A 559 5.91 44.60 -22.63
C ARG A 559 5.29 43.50 -23.48
N VAL A 560 5.46 43.60 -24.79
CA VAL A 560 5.05 42.56 -25.74
C VAL A 560 6.24 41.62 -25.95
N PRO A 561 6.09 40.28 -25.88
CA PRO A 561 7.16 39.35 -26.22
C PRO A 561 7.62 39.55 -27.66
N GLU A 562 8.93 39.47 -27.91
CA GLU A 562 9.48 39.66 -29.27
C GLU A 562 9.43 38.37 -30.08
N THR A 563 9.64 37.24 -29.40
CA THR A 563 9.75 35.92 -30.02
C THR A 563 8.89 34.87 -29.32
N ILE A 564 8.61 33.77 -30.02
CA ILE A 564 7.98 32.59 -29.40
C ILE A 564 8.85 32.06 -28.25
N ARG A 565 10.17 32.17 -28.36
CA ARG A 565 11.11 31.80 -27.30
C ARG A 565 10.88 32.59 -26.02
N ASP A 566 10.56 33.89 -26.10
CA ASP A 566 10.28 34.72 -24.93
C ASP A 566 9.03 34.21 -24.18
N ILE A 567 8.00 33.78 -24.91
CA ILE A 567 6.78 33.19 -24.34
C ILE A 567 7.08 31.86 -23.65
N LEU A 568 7.88 30.99 -24.28
CA LEU A 568 8.28 29.71 -23.68
C LEU A 568 9.09 29.92 -22.40
N ARG A 569 10.07 30.84 -22.45
CA ARG A 569 10.94 31.18 -21.31
C ARG A 569 10.16 31.80 -20.16
N GLU A 570 9.22 32.69 -20.45
CA GLU A 570 8.32 33.28 -19.45
C GLU A 570 7.50 32.21 -18.74
N GLY A 571 6.85 31.34 -19.51
CA GLY A 571 6.01 30.26 -18.98
C GLY A 571 6.78 29.31 -18.06
N ARG A 572 8.01 28.94 -18.45
CA ARG A 572 8.90 28.13 -17.59
C ARG A 572 9.33 28.86 -16.34
N THR A 573 9.76 30.12 -16.47
CA THR A 573 10.26 30.91 -15.32
C THR A 573 9.19 31.11 -14.27
N LEU A 574 7.94 31.31 -14.67
CA LEU A 574 6.78 31.41 -13.77
C LEU A 574 6.12 30.06 -13.47
N HIS A 575 6.71 28.93 -13.89
CA HIS A 575 6.17 27.58 -13.66
C HIS A 575 4.67 27.46 -14.00
N HIS A 576 4.22 28.13 -15.07
CA HIS A 576 2.82 28.14 -15.48
C HIS A 576 2.66 27.83 -16.97
N CYS A 577 1.61 27.09 -17.32
CA CYS A 577 1.43 26.45 -18.63
C CYS A 577 1.06 27.39 -19.79
N VAL A 578 1.53 28.64 -19.80
CA VAL A 578 1.42 29.53 -20.97
C VAL A 578 2.23 28.97 -22.15
N ALA A 579 3.32 28.25 -21.86
CA ALA A 579 4.26 27.70 -22.84
C ALA A 579 3.85 26.34 -23.47
N ALA A 580 2.85 25.65 -22.92
CA ALA A 580 2.60 24.23 -23.24
C ALA A 580 1.37 23.98 -24.15
N SER A 581 0.63 25.02 -24.56
CA SER A 581 -0.54 24.84 -25.43
C SER A 581 -0.44 25.68 -26.70
N ASP A 582 -0.44 25.00 -27.85
CA ASP A 582 -0.57 25.57 -29.20
C ASP A 582 -1.69 26.62 -29.33
N ARG A 583 -2.72 26.50 -28.49
CA ARG A 583 -3.88 27.39 -28.43
C ARG A 583 -3.54 28.88 -28.26
N TYR A 584 -2.56 29.24 -27.43
CA TYR A 584 -2.20 30.66 -27.27
C TYR A 584 -1.53 31.21 -28.54
N LEU A 585 -0.69 30.42 -29.20
CA LEU A 585 -0.04 30.80 -30.46
C LEU A 585 -1.05 30.87 -31.61
N GLU A 586 -2.03 29.96 -31.66
CA GLU A 586 -3.15 30.02 -32.60
C GLU A 586 -3.98 31.29 -32.45
N ARG A 587 -4.27 31.68 -31.20
CA ARG A 587 -5.01 32.90 -30.89
C ARG A 587 -4.24 34.16 -31.26
N ILE A 588 -2.94 34.20 -31.00
CA ILE A 588 -2.07 35.31 -31.46
C ILE A 588 -2.07 35.35 -32.99
N SER A 589 -1.84 34.20 -33.65
CA SER A 589 -1.80 34.10 -35.11
C SER A 589 -3.11 34.52 -35.78
N SER A 590 -4.26 34.30 -35.13
CA SER A 590 -5.59 34.68 -35.62
C SER A 590 -6.06 36.05 -35.12
N ARG A 591 -5.23 36.74 -34.31
CA ARG A 591 -5.52 38.02 -33.65
C ARG A 591 -6.75 37.98 -32.77
N GLU A 592 -7.02 36.84 -32.15
CA GLU A 592 -8.08 36.66 -31.16
C GLU A 592 -7.65 37.20 -29.79
N THR A 593 -6.46 36.82 -29.33
CA THR A 593 -5.84 37.31 -28.09
C THR A 593 -4.33 37.44 -28.26
N TYR A 594 -3.70 38.24 -27.40
CA TYR A 594 -2.28 38.48 -27.34
C TYR A 594 -1.74 38.11 -25.95
N ILE A 595 -0.48 37.68 -25.89
CA ILE A 595 0.24 37.47 -24.63
C ILE A 595 1.09 38.71 -24.35
N LEU A 596 0.95 39.28 -23.16
CA LEU A 596 1.73 40.44 -22.69
C LEU A 596 2.40 40.12 -21.34
N PHE A 597 3.53 40.76 -21.09
CA PHE A 597 4.29 40.63 -19.85
C PHE A 597 4.10 41.88 -19.00
N LEU A 598 3.52 41.70 -17.81
CA LEU A 598 3.42 42.72 -16.78
C LEU A 598 4.65 42.60 -15.86
N ARG A 599 5.24 43.75 -15.54
CA ARG A 599 6.47 43.88 -14.75
C ARG A 599 6.38 45.04 -13.79
N ARG A 600 7.06 44.94 -12.65
CA ARG A 600 7.31 46.09 -11.78
C ARG A 600 8.36 46.97 -12.44
N LYS A 601 8.15 48.29 -12.48
CA LYS A 601 9.11 49.23 -13.10
C LYS A 601 10.47 49.23 -12.40
N SER A 602 10.49 48.94 -11.10
CA SER A 602 11.70 48.76 -10.30
C SER A 602 12.50 47.49 -10.64
N ARG A 603 11.89 46.50 -11.32
CA ARG A 603 12.52 45.25 -11.74
C ARG A 603 12.04 44.83 -13.14
N PRO A 604 12.38 45.60 -14.19
CA PRO A 604 11.81 45.43 -15.53
C PRO A 604 12.18 44.09 -16.19
N LEU A 605 13.30 43.49 -15.79
CA LEU A 605 13.79 42.21 -16.30
C LEU A 605 13.25 40.98 -15.53
N HIS A 606 12.51 41.16 -14.42
CA HIS A 606 12.02 40.04 -13.61
C HIS A 606 10.56 39.71 -13.91
N PRO A 607 10.22 38.45 -14.26
CA PRO A 607 8.84 38.02 -14.43
C PRO A 607 7.94 38.31 -13.22
N TRP A 608 6.78 38.91 -13.48
CA TRP A 608 5.77 39.19 -12.44
C TRP A 608 4.42 38.58 -12.81
N TYR A 609 3.90 38.91 -13.99
CA TYR A 609 2.64 38.37 -14.51
C TYR A 609 2.67 38.18 -16.02
N THR A 610 1.99 37.13 -16.48
CA THR A 610 1.62 36.94 -17.88
C THR A 610 0.14 37.21 -18.07
N LEU A 611 -0.21 37.99 -19.10
CA LEU A 611 -1.56 38.42 -19.41
C LEU A 611 -2.01 37.84 -20.76
N GLU A 612 -3.22 37.29 -20.84
CA GLU A 612 -3.91 37.02 -22.11
C GLU A 612 -4.94 38.12 -22.37
N VAL A 613 -4.75 38.89 -23.43
CA VAL A 613 -5.53 40.12 -23.70
C VAL A 613 -6.18 40.08 -25.08
N GLU A 614 -7.46 40.42 -25.17
CA GLU A 614 -8.15 40.65 -26.45
C GLU A 614 -7.68 41.97 -27.10
N PRO A 615 -7.86 42.13 -28.43
CA PRO A 615 -7.51 43.35 -29.14
C PRO A 615 -8.10 44.64 -28.55
N GLY A 616 -9.25 44.58 -27.89
CA GLY A 616 -9.86 45.75 -27.26
C GLY A 616 -9.22 46.18 -25.94
N GLY A 617 -8.28 45.40 -25.39
CA GLY A 617 -7.71 45.60 -24.05
C GLY A 617 -8.37 44.77 -22.94
N THR A 618 -9.38 43.96 -23.28
CA THR A 618 -10.04 43.07 -22.31
C THR A 618 -9.09 41.97 -21.88
N VAL A 619 -8.82 41.83 -20.58
CA VAL A 619 -7.89 40.83 -20.05
C VAL A 619 -8.68 39.56 -19.73
N ARG A 620 -8.46 38.50 -20.51
CA ARG A 620 -9.09 37.19 -20.30
C ARG A 620 -8.48 36.43 -19.13
N GLN A 621 -7.16 36.50 -18.99
CA GLN A 621 -6.43 35.77 -17.97
C GLN A 621 -5.23 36.58 -17.47
N LYS A 622 -4.90 36.39 -16.20
CA LYS A 622 -3.73 36.97 -15.51
C LYS A 622 -3.12 35.89 -14.60
N ARG A 623 -1.88 35.49 -14.86
CA ARG A 623 -1.20 34.39 -14.16
C ARG A 623 0.21 34.81 -13.70
N SER A 624 0.55 34.46 -12.47
CA SER A 624 1.88 34.56 -11.88
C SER A 624 2.38 33.15 -11.49
N GLU A 625 3.44 33.07 -10.71
CA GLU A 625 4.14 31.81 -10.39
C GLU A 625 3.18 30.69 -9.93
N PHE A 626 3.26 29.52 -10.58
CA PHE A 626 2.37 28.36 -10.36
C PHE A 626 0.88 28.64 -10.63
N ASN A 627 0.57 29.46 -11.65
CA ASN A 627 -0.79 29.91 -11.99
C ASN A 627 -1.50 30.73 -10.90
N ARG A 628 -0.76 31.24 -9.91
CA ARG A 628 -1.33 32.04 -8.81
C ARG A 628 -1.65 33.47 -9.24
N GLN A 629 -2.38 34.18 -8.39
CA GLN A 629 -2.74 35.59 -8.56
C GLN A 629 -2.44 36.43 -7.28
N PRO A 630 -1.15 36.55 -6.87
CA PRO A 630 -0.77 37.41 -5.74
C PRO A 630 -0.97 38.90 -6.06
N ASP A 631 -1.27 39.73 -5.06
CA ASP A 631 -1.41 41.19 -5.24
C ASP A 631 -2.50 41.60 -6.25
N LEU A 632 -3.58 40.79 -6.37
CA LEU A 632 -4.58 40.90 -7.44
C LEU A 632 -5.27 42.26 -7.53
N GLU A 633 -5.51 42.93 -6.41
CA GLU A 633 -6.17 44.25 -6.38
C GLU A 633 -5.23 45.37 -6.88
N GLU A 634 -3.93 45.28 -6.58
CA GLU A 634 -2.91 46.18 -7.14
C GLU A 634 -2.84 45.99 -8.66
N VAL A 635 -2.74 44.73 -9.11
CA VAL A 635 -2.68 44.39 -10.53
C VAL A 635 -3.94 44.83 -11.28
N LYS A 636 -5.14 44.70 -10.69
CA LYS A 636 -6.39 45.17 -11.33
C LYS A 636 -6.37 46.69 -11.56
N ARG A 637 -5.94 47.47 -10.57
CA ARG A 637 -5.83 48.93 -10.68
C ARG A 637 -4.84 49.33 -11.78
N ASP A 638 -3.68 48.67 -11.82
CA ASP A 638 -2.66 48.91 -12.86
C ASP A 638 -3.21 48.56 -14.26
N LEU A 639 -3.99 47.48 -14.37
CA LEU A 639 -4.62 47.09 -15.63
C LEU A 639 -5.75 48.05 -16.07
N GLU A 640 -6.51 48.64 -15.14
CA GLU A 640 -7.52 49.68 -15.43
C GLU A 640 -6.89 50.96 -16.01
N GLU A 641 -5.76 51.39 -15.42
CA GLU A 641 -4.96 52.50 -15.94
C GLU A 641 -4.46 52.19 -17.36
N TRP A 642 -3.88 51.01 -17.56
CA TRP A 642 -3.41 50.58 -18.87
C TRP A 642 -4.54 50.48 -19.91
N GLN A 643 -5.70 49.93 -19.55
CA GLN A 643 -6.86 49.84 -20.45
C GLN A 643 -7.35 51.22 -20.90
N THR A 644 -7.33 52.20 -20.01
CA THR A 644 -7.69 53.60 -20.31
C THR A 644 -6.73 54.23 -21.31
N GLU A 645 -5.43 53.97 -21.16
CA GLU A 645 -4.40 54.48 -22.07
C GLU A 645 -4.41 53.75 -23.42
N LEU A 646 -4.59 52.43 -23.42
CA LEU A 646 -4.68 51.63 -24.64
C LEU A 646 -5.85 52.10 -25.52
N LYS A 647 -7.03 52.36 -24.94
CA LYS A 647 -8.21 52.85 -25.66
C LYS A 647 -7.95 54.07 -26.53
N LYS A 648 -7.09 54.99 -26.08
CA LYS A 648 -6.72 56.20 -26.83
C LYS A 648 -5.88 55.89 -28.08
N ARG A 649 -5.24 54.72 -28.12
CA ARG A 649 -4.29 54.27 -29.15
C ARG A 649 -4.88 53.21 -30.09
N LEU A 650 -6.05 52.66 -29.77
CA LEU A 650 -6.71 51.63 -30.58
C LEU A 650 -7.16 52.19 -31.92
N LYS A 651 -6.94 51.39 -32.98
CA LYS A 651 -7.42 51.68 -34.33
C LYS A 651 -8.78 51.03 -34.58
N GLU A 652 -9.48 51.46 -35.62
CA GLU A 652 -10.77 50.87 -36.02
C GLU A 652 -10.66 49.35 -36.28
N GLU A 653 -9.53 48.90 -36.82
CA GLU A 653 -9.24 47.48 -37.02
C GLU A 653 -9.17 46.70 -35.69
N ASP A 654 -8.53 47.27 -34.65
CA ASP A 654 -8.42 46.67 -33.32
C ASP A 654 -9.81 46.51 -32.69
N LEU A 655 -10.70 47.51 -32.86
CA LEU A 655 -12.09 47.45 -32.40
C LEU A 655 -12.91 46.37 -33.13
N ARG A 656 -12.70 46.21 -34.45
CA ARG A 656 -13.34 45.14 -35.22
C ARG A 656 -12.87 43.76 -34.75
N MET A 657 -11.57 43.60 -34.51
CA MET A 657 -11.00 42.36 -33.98
C MET A 657 -11.49 42.08 -32.55
N ALA A 658 -11.64 43.11 -31.72
CA ALA A 658 -12.20 42.99 -30.37
C ALA A 658 -13.64 42.46 -30.38
N LYS A 659 -14.50 42.95 -31.27
CA LYS A 659 -15.87 42.42 -31.44
C LYS A 659 -15.86 40.93 -31.80
N ARG A 660 -14.98 40.53 -32.72
CA ARG A 660 -14.82 39.12 -33.10
C ARG A 660 -14.33 38.27 -31.93
N SER A 661 -13.32 38.74 -31.21
CA SER A 661 -12.76 38.05 -30.04
C SER A 661 -13.81 37.85 -28.95
N ARG A 662 -14.63 38.88 -28.65
CA ARG A 662 -15.74 38.79 -27.70
C ARG A 662 -16.76 37.72 -28.09
N THR A 663 -17.15 37.66 -29.37
CA THR A 663 -18.08 36.64 -29.87
C THR A 663 -17.50 35.23 -29.71
N LEU A 664 -16.23 35.02 -30.07
CA LEU A 664 -15.55 33.72 -29.92
C LEU A 664 -15.47 33.30 -28.45
N ARG A 665 -15.11 34.22 -27.55
CA ARG A 665 -15.10 33.99 -26.09
C ARG A 665 -16.47 33.58 -25.58
N MET A 666 -17.55 34.24 -26.03
CA MET A 666 -18.92 33.91 -25.61
C MET A 666 -19.35 32.53 -26.10
N MET A 667 -19.01 32.16 -27.33
CA MET A 667 -19.30 30.82 -27.89
C MET A 667 -18.55 29.73 -27.11
N GLU A 668 -17.26 29.92 -26.87
CA GLU A 668 -16.44 29.03 -26.05
C GLU A 668 -16.96 28.94 -24.60
N MET A 669 -17.41 30.08 -24.08
CA MET A 669 -18.23 30.29 -22.89
C MET A 669 -19.32 29.24 -22.74
N LYS A 670 -20.21 29.28 -23.72
CA LYS A 670 -21.40 28.45 -23.82
C LYS A 670 -21.03 26.97 -23.94
N GLU A 671 -20.06 26.64 -24.80
CA GLU A 671 -19.62 25.26 -25.02
C GLU A 671 -19.03 24.63 -23.75
N MET A 672 -18.21 25.38 -23.00
CA MET A 672 -17.64 24.90 -21.74
C MET A 672 -18.72 24.61 -20.69
N ARG A 673 -19.77 25.44 -20.62
CA ARG A 673 -20.92 25.21 -19.73
C ARG A 673 -21.73 23.98 -20.15
N GLU A 674 -21.99 23.81 -21.45
CA GLU A 674 -22.68 22.63 -21.99
C GLU A 674 -21.91 21.33 -21.69
N LYS A 675 -20.58 21.36 -21.78
CA LYS A 675 -19.69 20.24 -21.44
C LYS A 675 -19.42 20.08 -19.94
N LYS A 676 -20.05 20.88 -19.07
CA LYS A 676 -19.85 20.90 -17.61
C LYS A 676 -18.38 21.00 -17.19
N ASN A 677 -17.61 21.83 -17.91
CA ASN A 677 -16.20 22.03 -17.61
C ASN A 677 -16.03 22.81 -16.29
N PRO A 678 -15.32 22.26 -15.28
CA PRO A 678 -15.19 22.89 -13.96
C PRO A 678 -14.41 24.22 -13.96
N PHE A 679 -13.74 24.57 -15.07
CA PHE A 679 -12.96 25.80 -15.18
C PHE A 679 -13.76 27.01 -15.69
N ALA A 680 -15.00 26.82 -16.17
CA ALA A 680 -15.81 27.91 -16.73
C ALA A 680 -16.01 29.07 -15.76
N ASP A 681 -16.42 28.78 -14.53
CA ASP A 681 -16.67 29.80 -13.48
C ASP A 681 -15.40 30.50 -13.01
N THR A 682 -14.23 29.87 -13.18
CA THR A 682 -12.93 30.47 -12.83
C THR A 682 -12.50 31.46 -13.92
N LEU A 683 -12.65 31.07 -15.19
CA LEU A 683 -12.34 31.94 -16.33
C LEU A 683 -13.25 33.17 -16.41
N GLU A 684 -14.52 33.02 -16.02
CA GLU A 684 -15.45 34.15 -15.96
C GLU A 684 -15.10 35.13 -14.83
N ARG A 685 -14.62 34.63 -13.69
CA ARG A 685 -14.13 35.48 -12.59
C ARG A 685 -12.81 36.18 -12.90
N ASP A 686 -11.95 35.53 -13.68
CA ASP A 686 -10.66 36.09 -14.09
C ASP A 686 -10.79 37.22 -15.13
N LEU A 687 -11.92 37.24 -15.82
CA LEU A 687 -12.19 38.16 -16.91
C LEU A 687 -12.31 39.61 -16.41
N MET A 688 -11.58 40.50 -17.08
CA MET A 688 -11.61 41.93 -16.81
C MET A 688 -11.94 42.67 -18.11
N GLU A 689 -13.22 42.97 -18.28
CA GLU A 689 -13.71 43.75 -19.42
C GLU A 689 -13.22 45.19 -19.33
N VAL A 690 -13.10 45.83 -20.49
CA VAL A 690 -12.74 47.24 -20.54
C VAL A 690 -13.99 48.04 -20.18
N GLY A 691 -13.92 48.78 -19.06
CA GLY A 691 -15.01 49.63 -18.55
C GLY A 691 -15.35 50.80 -19.45
#